data_AF-A0A7W1ESP3-F1
#
_entry.id   AF-A0A7W1ESP3-F1
#
_cell.length_a   1.000
_cell.length_b   1.000
_cell.length_c   1.000
_cell.angle_alpha   90.00
_cell.angle_beta   90.00
_cell.angle_gamma   90.00
#
_symmetry.space_group_name_H-M   'P 1'
#
loop_
_entity.id
_entity.type
_entity.pdbx_description
1 polymer ?
#
loop_
_entity_poly.entity_id
_entity_poly.type
_entity_poly.pdbx_seq_one_letter_code
_entity_poly.pdbx_strand_id
1 'polypeptide(L)'
;MASSSKLNAKIPEGILEDKWTKYRSTVHLVNPANKRSLEVIVVGSGLAGSSAAASLAEMGYKVKVFCFQDSPRRAHSIAAQGGVNAAKNYQNDGDSVYRLFYDTIKGGDYRAREANVHRLAEVSGNIIDQCVAQGVPFAREYGGTLSNRSFGGTQVQRTFYAAGQTGQQLLLGAYSALQRQVGMGAVTLMARHEMMDVVTIDGKARGIIARDLVTGKLQRHFGHAVLLCTGGYGNVFYLSTNAMGCNVTAAWKAHKKGAFFGNPCYTQIHPTCIPVSGDHQSKLTLMSESLRNDGRIWVPKQKDDKRKAKDIPEEERDYYLERRYPAFGNLVPRDVASRAAKERCDAGYGVGSSKMAVYLDFEANMMRYGQIEANKKNLHNPTKEAIRALGKDVVKEKYGNLFDMYKQITDEDPYEMPMRIYPAVHYTMGGLWVDYNLMTTVPGLYALGEANFSDHGANRLGASALMQGLADGYFVIPYTIGEYLSEEIRTKAIPTDNEAFVKAEAEVQERINKLFSIKGTKTVDYFHKALGRIMWEKCGMARSAKGLTEAIAEIQQLKKDFWSDVRVPGEQHEFNTELEKAHRVADFIELGELMCKDALNRNESCGGHFREEYQTGEGEAMRDDDNFAYVAAWEYKGESNFELHKEELKFENIKLAQRNYA
;
A
#
# COMPACT_ATOMS: atom_id res chain seq x y z
N MET A 1 -9.44 16.89 -21.19
CA MET A 1 -10.09 17.75 -20.16
C MET A 1 -9.05 18.70 -19.62
N ALA A 2 -9.32 19.99 -19.42
CA ALA A 2 -8.29 20.89 -18.89
C ALA A 2 -7.94 20.58 -17.42
N SER A 3 -6.65 20.60 -17.09
CA SER A 3 -6.17 20.51 -15.70
C SER A 3 -6.64 21.71 -14.87
N SER A 4 -6.98 21.48 -13.60
CA SER A 4 -7.32 22.56 -12.67
C SER A 4 -6.13 23.50 -12.45
N SER A 5 -6.36 24.82 -12.46
CA SER A 5 -5.33 25.82 -12.16
C SER A 5 -4.77 25.74 -10.74
N LYS A 6 -5.43 25.02 -9.82
CA LYS A 6 -4.95 24.76 -8.46
C LYS A 6 -3.92 23.62 -8.39
N LEU A 7 -3.76 22.83 -9.45
CA LEU A 7 -2.85 21.70 -9.48
C LEU A 7 -1.67 22.00 -10.41
N ASN A 8 -0.46 21.94 -9.87
CA ASN A 8 0.76 22.03 -10.65
C ASN A 8 1.63 20.80 -10.37
N ALA A 9 1.61 19.84 -11.30
CA ALA A 9 2.37 18.60 -11.17
C ALA A 9 3.89 18.81 -11.17
N LYS A 10 4.40 19.98 -11.57
CA LYS A 10 5.83 20.31 -11.67
C LYS A 10 6.66 19.25 -12.39
N ILE A 11 6.09 18.62 -13.41
CA ILE A 11 6.80 17.65 -14.24
C ILE A 11 7.91 18.38 -15.00
N PRO A 12 9.18 17.93 -14.93
CA PRO A 12 10.26 18.54 -15.69
C PRO A 12 10.01 18.51 -17.20
N GLU A 13 10.38 19.57 -17.90
CA GLU A 13 10.32 19.63 -19.36
C GLU A 13 11.38 18.73 -20.02
N GLY A 14 11.11 18.29 -21.25
CA GLY A 14 11.98 17.42 -22.04
C GLY A 14 11.43 16.02 -22.24
N ILE A 15 12.21 15.18 -22.94
CA ILE A 15 11.86 13.78 -23.20
C ILE A 15 11.88 12.96 -21.91
N LEU A 16 11.03 11.95 -21.82
CA LEU A 16 10.78 11.18 -20.59
C LEU A 16 12.06 10.63 -19.95
N GLU A 17 12.95 10.07 -20.75
CA GLU A 17 14.20 9.42 -20.32
C GLU A 17 15.17 10.38 -19.62
N ASP A 18 15.15 11.66 -19.99
CA ASP A 18 16.08 12.67 -19.47
C ASP A 18 15.51 13.47 -18.30
N LYS A 19 14.20 13.41 -18.04
CA LYS A 19 13.52 14.30 -17.07
C LYS A 19 14.17 14.25 -15.69
N TRP A 20 14.45 13.06 -15.17
CA TRP A 20 15.01 12.91 -13.83
C TRP A 20 16.48 13.30 -13.77
N THR A 21 17.27 12.89 -14.77
CA THR A 21 18.70 13.25 -14.85
C THR A 21 18.89 14.76 -15.02
N LYS A 22 18.09 15.42 -15.85
CA LYS A 22 18.07 16.88 -16.00
C LYS A 22 17.59 17.56 -14.71
N TYR A 23 16.54 17.07 -14.08
CA TYR A 23 16.05 17.63 -12.82
C TYR A 23 17.15 17.63 -11.73
N ARG A 24 17.84 16.50 -11.55
CA ARG A 24 18.92 16.38 -10.56
C ARG A 24 20.09 17.34 -10.82
N SER A 25 20.36 17.69 -12.08
CA SER A 25 21.44 18.61 -12.43
C SER A 25 21.07 20.08 -12.28
N THR A 26 19.78 20.41 -12.23
CA THR A 26 19.29 21.80 -12.17
C THR A 26 18.59 22.18 -10.86
N VAL A 27 18.20 21.22 -10.02
CA VAL A 27 17.49 21.48 -8.76
C VAL A 27 18.33 22.36 -7.82
N HIS A 28 17.69 23.31 -7.14
CA HIS A 28 18.39 24.17 -6.20
C HIS A 28 18.95 23.37 -5.01
N LEU A 29 20.20 23.68 -4.66
CA LEU A 29 20.92 22.98 -3.58
C LEU A 29 21.00 23.85 -2.33
N VAL A 30 20.82 23.20 -1.17
CA VAL A 30 21.18 23.79 0.11
C VAL A 30 22.64 23.47 0.42
N ASN A 31 23.46 24.48 0.68
CA ASN A 31 24.85 24.28 1.08
C ASN A 31 24.93 23.45 2.39
N PRO A 32 25.89 22.51 2.54
CA PRO A 32 26.03 21.68 3.74
C PRO A 32 26.02 22.43 5.08
N ALA A 33 26.60 23.64 5.16
CA ALA A 33 26.58 24.44 6.38
C ALA A 33 25.16 24.91 6.74
N ASN A 34 24.37 25.29 5.74
CA ASN A 34 22.99 25.77 5.92
C ASN A 34 22.02 24.63 6.24
N LYS A 35 22.30 23.39 5.81
CA LYS A 35 21.43 22.24 6.14
C LYS A 35 21.30 22.04 7.66
N ARG A 36 22.36 22.34 8.42
CA ARG A 36 22.43 22.16 9.87
C ARG A 36 21.52 23.11 10.65
N SER A 37 21.07 24.21 10.05
CA SER A 37 20.09 25.13 10.66
C SER A 37 18.64 24.77 10.32
N LEU A 38 18.43 23.84 9.39
CA LEU A 38 17.11 23.43 8.92
C LEU A 38 16.67 22.15 9.63
N GLU A 39 15.40 22.15 10.03
CA GLU A 39 14.74 21.07 10.76
C GLU A 39 13.67 20.42 9.88
N VAL A 40 13.68 19.09 9.79
CA VAL A 40 12.69 18.31 9.03
C VAL A 40 11.98 17.36 9.98
N ILE A 41 10.66 17.36 9.94
CA ILE A 41 9.82 16.39 10.65
C ILE A 41 9.45 15.26 9.71
N VAL A 42 9.63 14.02 10.15
CA VAL A 42 9.19 12.81 9.43
C VAL A 42 8.17 12.08 10.31
N VAL A 43 6.95 11.92 9.82
CA VAL A 43 5.88 11.19 10.50
C VAL A 43 5.71 9.84 9.84
N GLY A 44 5.97 8.76 10.58
CA GLY A 44 5.98 7.40 10.08
C GLY A 44 7.39 6.87 9.84
N SER A 45 7.57 5.57 10.09
CA SER A 45 8.88 4.92 10.14
C SER A 45 8.95 3.62 9.31
N GLY A 46 8.05 3.47 8.34
CA GLY A 46 8.15 2.44 7.30
C GLY A 46 9.35 2.65 6.38
N LEU A 47 9.38 1.94 5.25
CA LEU A 47 10.48 2.06 4.28
C LEU A 47 10.73 3.52 3.87
N ALA A 48 9.68 4.25 3.46
CA ALA A 48 9.78 5.66 3.07
C ALA A 48 10.30 6.56 4.20
N GLY A 49 9.72 6.48 5.40
CA GLY A 49 10.11 7.34 6.51
C GLY A 49 11.51 7.04 7.06
N SER A 50 11.86 5.76 7.24
CA SER A 50 13.18 5.37 7.75
C SER A 50 14.30 5.72 6.76
N SER A 51 14.08 5.47 5.46
CA SER A 51 15.05 5.82 4.42
C SER A 51 15.18 7.34 4.24
N ALA A 52 14.07 8.08 4.17
CA ALA A 52 14.07 9.53 4.10
C ALA A 52 14.79 10.17 5.29
N ALA A 53 14.44 9.77 6.52
CA ALA A 53 15.07 10.30 7.72
C ALA A 53 16.58 10.03 7.76
N ALA A 54 17.01 8.81 7.39
CA ALA A 54 18.41 8.47 7.33
C ALA A 54 19.16 9.33 6.30
N SER A 55 18.66 9.41 5.06
CA SER A 55 19.30 10.18 3.99
C SER A 55 19.36 11.68 4.29
N LEU A 56 18.28 12.28 4.80
CA LEU A 56 18.26 13.70 5.12
C LEU A 56 19.21 14.04 6.30
N ALA A 57 19.27 13.17 7.31
CA ALA A 57 20.23 13.33 8.40
C ALA A 57 21.69 13.20 7.92
N GLU A 58 21.99 12.24 7.03
CA GLU A 58 23.31 12.08 6.40
C GLU A 58 23.74 13.31 5.59
N MET A 59 22.77 13.98 4.95
CA MET A 59 23.02 15.24 4.25
C MET A 59 23.30 16.42 5.18
N GLY A 60 23.00 16.30 6.48
CA GLY A 60 23.26 17.31 7.52
C GLY A 60 22.03 18.07 8.04
N TYR A 61 20.81 17.67 7.66
CA TYR A 61 19.59 18.26 8.24
C TYR A 61 19.36 17.76 9.67
N LYS A 62 18.73 18.59 10.51
CA LYS A 62 18.21 18.14 11.81
C LYS A 62 16.89 17.43 11.59
N VAL A 63 16.77 16.16 12.00
CA VAL A 63 15.57 15.37 11.71
C VAL A 63 14.88 14.92 13.00
N LYS A 64 13.55 15.07 13.07
CA LYS A 64 12.71 14.47 14.11
C LYS A 64 11.82 13.40 13.48
N VAL A 65 11.88 12.16 13.96
CA VAL A 65 11.07 11.05 13.44
C VAL A 65 10.03 10.66 14.46
N PHE A 66 8.76 10.63 14.05
CA PHE A 66 7.62 10.26 14.91
C PHE A 66 7.03 8.94 14.46
N CYS A 67 6.76 8.04 15.41
CA CYS A 67 6.00 6.83 15.14
C CYS A 67 5.23 6.38 16.38
N PHE A 68 4.01 5.88 16.18
CA PHE A 68 3.16 5.42 17.28
C PHE A 68 3.58 4.03 17.79
N GLN A 69 4.41 3.31 17.03
CA GLN A 69 4.99 2.05 17.48
C GLN A 69 6.03 2.26 18.59
N ASP A 70 6.25 1.22 19.39
CA ASP A 70 7.36 1.12 20.35
C ASP A 70 8.73 1.13 19.65
N SER A 71 8.79 0.67 18.39
CA SER A 71 9.99 0.63 17.59
C SER A 71 9.68 0.85 16.10
N PRO A 72 10.50 1.64 15.38
CA PRO A 72 10.40 1.81 13.93
C PRO A 72 10.30 0.51 13.14
N ARG A 73 10.94 -0.57 13.62
CA ARG A 73 10.92 -1.88 12.94
C ARG A 73 9.54 -2.52 12.84
N ARG A 74 8.53 -2.02 13.56
CA ARG A 74 7.16 -2.58 13.55
C ARG A 74 6.24 -1.94 12.51
N ALA A 75 6.74 -1.04 11.66
CA ALA A 75 5.96 -0.50 10.56
C ALA A 75 5.48 -1.61 9.60
N HIS A 76 4.33 -1.39 8.94
CA HIS A 76 3.68 -2.43 8.12
C HIS A 76 4.55 -2.98 6.99
N SER A 77 5.54 -2.21 6.52
CA SER A 77 6.53 -2.68 5.55
C SER A 77 7.19 -4.02 5.92
N ILE A 78 7.30 -4.34 7.22
CA ILE A 78 7.86 -5.62 7.69
C ILE A 78 7.08 -6.85 7.19
N ALA A 79 5.79 -6.69 6.91
CA ALA A 79 4.88 -7.79 6.60
C ALA A 79 4.92 -8.21 5.11
N ALA A 80 5.64 -7.50 4.25
CA ALA A 80 5.68 -7.82 2.84
C ALA A 80 6.51 -9.08 2.55
N GLN A 81 5.95 -10.01 1.77
CA GLN A 81 6.53 -11.33 1.52
C GLN A 81 7.19 -11.42 0.12
N GLY A 82 6.44 -10.97 -0.90
CA GLY A 82 6.67 -11.29 -2.31
C GLY A 82 7.96 -10.78 -2.96
N GLY A 83 8.48 -9.62 -2.56
CA GLY A 83 9.72 -9.10 -3.15
C GLY A 83 9.67 -7.61 -3.48
N VAL A 84 10.73 -7.13 -4.13
CA VAL A 84 10.88 -5.78 -4.67
C VAL A 84 11.29 -5.84 -6.13
N ASN A 85 10.58 -5.09 -6.99
CA ASN A 85 10.95 -4.99 -8.42
C ASN A 85 12.13 -4.03 -8.61
N ALA A 86 13.01 -4.36 -9.54
CA ALA A 86 14.01 -3.42 -10.04
C ALA A 86 14.45 -3.79 -11.46
N ALA A 87 14.68 -2.77 -12.30
CA ALA A 87 15.17 -2.94 -13.66
C ALA A 87 16.67 -3.27 -13.67
N LYS A 88 17.02 -4.49 -13.24
CA LYS A 88 18.40 -4.97 -13.13
C LYS A 88 18.53 -6.39 -13.67
N ASN A 89 18.96 -6.47 -14.94
CA ASN A 89 18.89 -7.67 -15.77
C ASN A 89 20.08 -8.62 -15.54
N TYR A 90 20.08 -9.37 -14.43
CA TYR A 90 21.08 -10.43 -14.19
C TYR A 90 20.84 -11.67 -15.06
N GLN A 91 19.59 -11.92 -15.47
CA GLN A 91 19.17 -13.15 -16.14
C GLN A 91 19.29 -13.09 -17.67
N ASN A 92 19.66 -11.93 -18.21
CA ASN A 92 19.70 -11.65 -19.65
C ASN A 92 18.38 -11.92 -20.38
N ASP A 93 17.24 -11.66 -19.73
CA ASP A 93 15.89 -11.88 -20.27
C ASP A 93 15.30 -10.67 -21.01
N GLY A 94 16.11 -9.62 -21.18
CA GLY A 94 15.77 -8.39 -21.88
C GLY A 94 15.12 -7.31 -21.01
N ASP A 95 15.18 -7.44 -19.67
CA ASP A 95 14.69 -6.41 -18.75
C ASP A 95 15.39 -5.05 -18.92
N SER A 96 14.63 -3.97 -18.73
CA SER A 96 15.09 -2.58 -18.90
C SER A 96 14.22 -1.59 -18.11
N VAL A 97 14.74 -0.37 -17.92
CA VAL A 97 13.99 0.74 -17.30
C VAL A 97 12.68 0.98 -18.03
N TYR A 98 12.72 1.07 -19.37
CA TYR A 98 11.53 1.30 -20.18
C TYR A 98 10.49 0.18 -20.02
N ARG A 99 10.90 -1.10 -19.96
CA ARG A 99 9.96 -2.21 -19.75
C ARG A 99 9.30 -2.14 -18.37
N LEU A 100 10.05 -1.83 -17.31
CA LEU A 100 9.48 -1.65 -15.97
C LEU A 100 8.53 -0.45 -15.92
N PHE A 101 8.89 0.66 -16.56
CA PHE A 101 8.02 1.82 -16.74
C PHE A 101 6.72 1.44 -17.46
N TYR A 102 6.82 0.80 -18.62
CA TYR A 102 5.69 0.40 -19.45
C TYR A 102 4.76 -0.57 -18.70
N ASP A 103 5.32 -1.62 -18.08
CA ASP A 103 4.54 -2.58 -17.31
C ASP A 103 3.82 -1.89 -16.14
N THR A 104 4.46 -0.92 -15.49
CA THR A 104 3.85 -0.19 -14.36
C THR A 104 2.71 0.74 -14.84
N ILE A 105 2.87 1.45 -15.96
CA ILE A 105 1.79 2.26 -16.56
C ILE A 105 0.62 1.39 -16.99
N LYS A 106 0.89 0.30 -17.71
CA LYS A 106 -0.13 -0.66 -18.15
C LYS A 106 -0.82 -1.33 -16.96
N GLY A 107 -0.04 -1.70 -15.94
CA GLY A 107 -0.54 -2.32 -14.71
C GLY A 107 -1.43 -1.37 -13.90
N GLY A 108 -1.06 -0.09 -13.85
CA GLY A 108 -1.85 1.03 -13.30
C GLY A 108 -3.06 1.43 -14.14
N ASP A 109 -3.35 0.66 -15.19
CA ASP A 109 -4.45 0.84 -16.12
C ASP A 109 -4.50 2.25 -16.69
N TYR A 110 -3.31 2.81 -16.95
CA TYR A 110 -3.13 4.15 -17.53
C TYR A 110 -3.84 5.24 -16.71
N ARG A 111 -3.80 5.12 -15.38
CA ARG A 111 -4.24 6.16 -14.43
C ARG A 111 -3.09 6.68 -13.55
N ALA A 112 -1.85 6.47 -13.99
CA ALA A 112 -0.64 6.96 -13.34
C ALA A 112 0.08 7.99 -14.22
N ARG A 113 0.88 8.86 -13.60
CA ARG A 113 1.62 9.93 -14.29
C ARG A 113 2.92 9.37 -14.88
N GLU A 114 3.10 9.46 -16.22
CA GLU A 114 4.25 8.86 -16.92
C GLU A 114 5.60 9.25 -16.30
N ALA A 115 5.80 10.55 -16.02
CA ALA A 115 7.06 11.05 -15.51
C ALA A 115 7.44 10.48 -14.13
N ASN A 116 6.46 10.32 -13.23
CA ASN A 116 6.69 9.75 -11.90
C ASN A 116 7.04 8.27 -12.00
N VAL A 117 6.28 7.52 -12.82
CA VAL A 117 6.52 6.09 -13.03
C VAL A 117 7.87 5.83 -13.70
N HIS A 118 8.27 6.66 -14.67
CA HIS A 118 9.58 6.53 -15.30
C HIS A 118 10.70 6.77 -14.30
N ARG A 119 10.61 7.83 -13.49
CA ARG A 119 11.60 8.08 -12.42
C ARG A 119 11.70 6.89 -11.47
N LEU A 120 10.56 6.34 -11.06
CA LEU A 120 10.52 5.16 -10.18
C LEU A 120 11.24 3.97 -10.82
N ALA A 121 11.01 3.70 -12.11
CA ALA A 121 11.70 2.65 -12.85
C ALA A 121 13.22 2.92 -12.97
N GLU A 122 13.61 4.15 -13.27
CA GLU A 122 15.01 4.58 -13.43
C GLU A 122 15.81 4.41 -12.14
N VAL A 123 15.27 4.80 -10.99
CA VAL A 123 15.97 4.68 -9.69
C VAL A 123 15.90 3.28 -9.08
N SER A 124 15.09 2.37 -9.64
CA SER A 124 14.84 1.06 -9.06
C SER A 124 16.10 0.19 -8.94
N GLY A 125 17.05 0.30 -9.88
CA GLY A 125 18.33 -0.41 -9.81
C GLY A 125 19.16 0.01 -8.60
N ASN A 126 19.17 1.31 -8.27
CA ASN A 126 19.92 1.85 -7.13
C ASN A 126 19.37 1.35 -5.79
N ILE A 127 18.07 1.02 -5.72
CA ILE A 127 17.47 0.42 -4.53
C ILE A 127 18.15 -0.91 -4.22
N ILE A 128 18.40 -1.74 -5.23
CA ILE A 128 19.07 -3.03 -5.04
C ILE A 128 20.49 -2.83 -4.53
N ASP A 129 21.23 -1.89 -5.12
CA ASP A 129 22.61 -1.59 -4.72
C ASP A 129 22.67 -1.09 -3.27
N GLN A 130 21.78 -0.17 -2.89
CA GLN A 130 21.66 0.33 -1.53
C GLN A 130 21.33 -0.78 -0.53
N CYS A 131 20.38 -1.65 -0.87
CA CYS A 131 19.98 -2.75 0.00
C CYS A 131 21.11 -3.78 0.17
N VAL A 132 21.84 -4.11 -0.90
CA VAL A 132 23.03 -4.98 -0.83
C VAL A 132 24.11 -4.35 0.05
N ALA A 133 24.39 -3.05 -0.13
CA ALA A 133 25.37 -2.32 0.70
C ALA A 133 24.96 -2.28 2.19
N GLN A 134 23.66 -2.30 2.48
CA GLN A 134 23.12 -2.38 3.85
C GLN A 134 23.10 -3.81 4.41
N GLY A 135 23.53 -4.81 3.65
CA GLY A 135 23.56 -6.21 4.09
C GLY A 135 22.22 -6.93 4.00
N VAL A 136 21.26 -6.44 3.21
CA VAL A 136 20.00 -7.15 2.97
C VAL A 136 20.29 -8.51 2.30
N PRO A 137 19.89 -9.63 2.91
CA PRO A 137 20.22 -10.97 2.42
C PRO A 137 19.27 -11.40 1.29
N PHE A 138 19.40 -10.75 0.13
CA PHE A 138 18.72 -11.22 -1.07
C PHE A 138 19.15 -12.64 -1.45
N ALA A 139 18.22 -13.41 -2.00
CA ALA A 139 18.48 -14.72 -2.55
C ALA A 139 19.56 -14.65 -3.62
N ARG A 140 20.41 -15.68 -3.67
CA ARG A 140 21.53 -15.77 -4.61
C ARG A 140 21.50 -17.09 -5.35
N GLU A 141 22.03 -17.07 -6.56
CA GLU A 141 22.35 -18.27 -7.29
C GLU A 141 23.71 -18.83 -6.84
N TYR A 142 23.99 -20.08 -7.22
CA TYR A 142 25.27 -20.73 -6.89
C TYR A 142 26.49 -19.92 -7.38
N GLY A 143 26.36 -19.22 -8.50
CA GLY A 143 27.41 -18.33 -9.04
C GLY A 143 27.61 -17.02 -8.27
N GLY A 144 26.82 -16.75 -7.22
CA GLY A 144 26.95 -15.57 -6.35
C GLY A 144 26.18 -14.33 -6.83
N THR A 145 25.60 -14.34 -8.02
CA THR A 145 24.65 -13.31 -8.50
C THR A 145 23.35 -13.32 -7.68
N LEU A 146 22.65 -12.19 -7.66
CA LEU A 146 21.34 -12.12 -7.05
C LEU A 146 20.33 -12.89 -7.90
N SER A 147 19.41 -13.60 -7.23
CA SER A 147 18.34 -14.35 -7.86
C SER A 147 17.07 -13.50 -7.97
N ASN A 148 16.34 -13.68 -9.06
CA ASN A 148 15.06 -13.05 -9.34
C ASN A 148 13.95 -14.10 -9.46
N ARG A 149 12.69 -13.67 -9.34
CA ARG A 149 11.53 -14.50 -9.63
C ARG A 149 10.52 -13.77 -10.51
N SER A 150 9.69 -14.54 -11.20
CA SER A 150 8.50 -14.02 -11.89
C SER A 150 7.44 -13.59 -10.88
N PHE A 151 6.75 -12.50 -11.18
CA PHE A 151 5.63 -11.97 -10.40
C PHE A 151 4.49 -11.57 -11.35
N GLY A 152 3.26 -11.43 -10.84
CA GLY A 152 2.09 -11.24 -11.68
C GLY A 152 2.17 -9.99 -12.55
N GLY A 153 1.79 -10.13 -13.82
CA GLY A 153 1.67 -9.01 -14.77
C GLY A 153 2.93 -8.65 -15.56
N THR A 154 4.04 -9.39 -15.46
CA THR A 154 5.28 -9.14 -16.23
C THR A 154 5.77 -10.38 -16.97
N GLN A 155 6.46 -10.18 -18.11
CA GLN A 155 7.06 -11.26 -18.91
C GLN A 155 8.53 -11.56 -18.55
N VAL A 156 9.16 -10.70 -17.74
CA VAL A 156 10.56 -10.82 -17.29
C VAL A 156 10.65 -11.15 -15.80
N GLN A 157 11.82 -11.60 -15.34
CA GLN A 157 12.14 -11.92 -13.96
C GLN A 157 12.90 -10.78 -13.28
N ARG A 158 12.17 -9.85 -12.66
CA ARG A 158 12.76 -8.65 -12.05
C ARG A 158 12.48 -8.46 -10.56
N THR A 159 11.82 -9.42 -9.93
CA THR A 159 11.47 -9.35 -8.51
C THR A 159 12.58 -9.97 -7.66
N PHE A 160 13.33 -9.12 -6.96
CA PHE A 160 14.34 -9.50 -5.98
C PHE A 160 13.65 -9.87 -4.66
N TYR A 161 14.18 -10.87 -3.95
CA TYR A 161 13.53 -11.40 -2.77
C TYR A 161 14.49 -11.96 -1.72
N ALA A 162 14.02 -12.04 -0.47
CA ALA A 162 14.66 -12.77 0.61
C ALA A 162 13.65 -13.80 1.15
N ALA A 163 13.64 -14.99 0.56
CA ALA A 163 12.62 -16.03 0.79
C ALA A 163 11.18 -15.46 0.76
N GLY A 164 10.38 -15.72 1.78
CA GLY A 164 9.05 -15.12 2.00
C GLY A 164 9.03 -13.95 2.98
N GLN A 165 10.15 -13.28 3.22
CA GLN A 165 10.33 -12.24 4.26
C GLN A 165 11.02 -10.96 3.73
N THR A 166 10.86 -10.66 2.44
CA THR A 166 11.58 -9.55 1.79
C THR A 166 11.33 -8.20 2.47
N GLY A 167 10.08 -7.88 2.81
CA GLY A 167 9.71 -6.64 3.49
C GLY A 167 10.38 -6.49 4.86
N GLN A 168 10.49 -7.59 5.61
CA GLN A 168 11.21 -7.61 6.88
C GLN A 168 12.67 -7.23 6.69
N GLN A 169 13.35 -7.86 5.74
CA GLN A 169 14.78 -7.62 5.51
C GLN A 169 15.06 -6.21 5.00
N LEU A 170 14.22 -5.70 4.08
CA LEU A 170 14.31 -4.33 3.58
C LEU A 170 14.07 -3.29 4.69
N LEU A 171 13.04 -3.50 5.53
CA LEU A 171 12.76 -2.59 6.64
C LEU A 171 13.89 -2.61 7.66
N LEU A 172 14.47 -3.76 7.96
CA LEU A 172 15.61 -3.85 8.88
C LEU A 172 16.85 -3.13 8.34
N GLY A 173 17.11 -3.17 7.03
CA GLY A 173 18.16 -2.37 6.38
C GLY A 173 17.93 -0.88 6.55
N ALA A 174 16.73 -0.39 6.22
CA ALA A 174 16.38 1.02 6.39
C ALA A 174 16.35 1.47 7.86
N TYR A 175 15.85 0.60 8.75
CA TYR A 175 15.86 0.80 10.19
C TYR A 175 17.28 0.92 10.73
N SER A 176 18.20 0.06 10.31
CA SER A 176 19.61 0.14 10.71
C SER A 176 20.25 1.47 10.31
N ALA A 177 19.99 1.94 9.08
CA ALA A 177 20.45 3.24 8.63
C ALA A 177 19.87 4.39 9.48
N LEU A 178 18.57 4.34 9.79
CA LEU A 178 17.93 5.30 10.70
C LEU A 178 18.56 5.27 12.11
N GLN A 179 18.73 4.08 12.71
CA GLN A 179 19.30 3.95 14.05
C GLN A 179 20.75 4.43 14.12
N ARG A 180 21.52 4.25 13.04
CA ARG A 180 22.86 4.84 12.93
C ARG A 180 22.82 6.36 13.11
N GLN A 181 21.87 7.03 12.43
CA GLN A 181 21.71 8.47 12.54
C GLN A 181 21.16 8.93 13.91
N VAL A 182 20.34 8.10 14.56
CA VAL A 182 19.93 8.31 15.96
C VAL A 182 21.15 8.23 16.89
N GLY A 183 22.00 7.21 16.73
CA GLY A 183 23.22 7.05 17.51
C GLY A 183 24.24 8.17 17.30
N MET A 184 24.24 8.80 16.11
CA MET A 184 25.06 9.98 15.82
C MET A 184 24.45 11.30 16.33
N GLY A 185 23.22 11.29 16.86
CA GLY A 185 22.51 12.48 17.34
C GLY A 185 21.95 13.38 16.23
N ALA A 186 22.03 12.97 14.96
CA ALA A 186 21.47 13.72 13.83
C ALA A 186 19.94 13.56 13.71
N VAL A 187 19.41 12.44 14.23
CA VAL A 187 17.97 12.16 14.31
C VAL A 187 17.52 12.11 15.76
N THR A 188 16.46 12.84 16.09
CA THR A 188 15.68 12.64 17.32
C THR A 188 14.52 11.70 17.03
N LEU A 189 14.50 10.53 17.68
CA LEU A 189 13.44 9.53 17.52
C LEU A 189 12.38 9.68 18.62
N MET A 190 11.15 9.97 18.22
CA MET A 190 9.95 10.09 19.05
C MET A 190 9.07 8.84 18.85
N ALA A 191 9.46 7.73 19.48
CA ALA A 191 8.64 6.50 19.49
C ALA A 191 7.44 6.66 20.43
N ARG A 192 6.36 5.90 20.20
CA ARG A 192 5.06 6.05 20.88
C ARG A 192 4.50 7.47 20.81
N HIS A 193 4.69 8.16 19.69
CA HIS A 193 4.09 9.46 19.44
C HIS A 193 3.22 9.41 18.18
N GLU A 194 1.97 9.84 18.28
CA GLU A 194 1.02 9.92 17.17
C GLU A 194 0.80 11.38 16.77
N MET A 195 0.87 11.68 15.47
CA MET A 195 0.57 13.01 14.95
C MET A 195 -0.94 13.26 15.04
N MET A 196 -1.33 14.33 15.72
CA MET A 196 -2.73 14.70 15.94
C MET A 196 -3.21 15.81 15.01
N ASP A 197 -2.31 16.70 14.55
CA ASP A 197 -2.61 17.73 13.56
C ASP A 197 -1.33 18.27 12.88
N VAL A 198 -1.49 18.93 11.73
CA VAL A 198 -0.45 19.72 11.05
C VAL A 198 -0.63 21.19 11.41
N VAL A 199 0.47 21.87 11.73
CA VAL A 199 0.45 23.32 12.01
C VAL A 199 0.87 24.08 10.76
N THR A 200 0.00 24.99 10.32
CA THR A 200 0.25 25.87 9.16
C THR A 200 0.41 27.32 9.59
N ILE A 201 1.40 28.02 9.05
CA ILE A 201 1.64 29.45 9.25
C ILE A 201 1.89 30.06 7.87
N ASP A 202 1.18 31.15 7.54
CA ASP A 202 1.24 31.81 6.23
C ASP A 202 1.02 30.86 5.05
N GLY A 203 0.11 29.90 5.22
CA GLY A 203 -0.22 28.87 4.22
C GLY A 203 0.82 27.77 4.04
N LYS A 204 1.94 27.78 4.79
CA LYS A 204 2.97 26.74 4.75
C LYS A 204 2.85 25.81 5.96
N ALA A 205 3.13 24.52 5.79
CA ALA A 205 3.30 23.62 6.93
C ALA A 205 4.59 23.96 7.68
N ARG A 206 4.47 24.23 8.99
CA ARG A 206 5.57 24.66 9.88
C ARG A 206 5.78 23.73 11.08
N GLY A 207 5.02 22.65 11.17
CA GLY A 207 5.15 21.73 12.28
C GLY A 207 3.96 20.80 12.44
N ILE A 208 3.94 20.12 13.58
CA ILE A 208 2.87 19.21 13.96
C ILE A 208 2.50 19.39 15.44
N ILE A 209 1.30 18.94 15.78
CA ILE A 209 0.92 18.55 17.14
C ILE A 209 1.05 17.03 17.24
N ALA A 210 1.77 16.53 18.24
CA ALA A 210 1.91 15.11 18.52
C ALA A 210 1.42 14.78 19.93
N ARG A 211 0.79 13.61 20.10
CA ARG A 211 0.44 13.06 21.41
C ARG A 211 1.46 12.00 21.78
N ASP A 212 2.10 12.17 22.93
CA ASP A 212 2.82 11.08 23.59
C ASP A 212 1.78 10.05 24.04
N LEU A 213 1.82 8.86 23.47
CA LEU A 213 0.81 7.85 23.73
C LEU A 213 0.92 7.29 25.15
N VAL A 214 2.08 7.34 25.79
CA VAL A 214 2.28 6.82 27.16
C VAL A 214 1.67 7.76 28.19
N THR A 215 1.96 9.05 28.08
CA THR A 215 1.55 10.06 29.07
C THR A 215 0.25 10.77 28.70
N GLY A 216 -0.17 10.67 27.44
CA GLY A 216 -1.27 11.42 26.86
C GLY A 216 -0.99 12.91 26.66
N LYS A 217 0.23 13.37 26.91
CA LYS A 217 0.61 14.78 26.76
C LYS A 217 0.64 15.19 25.28
N LEU A 218 0.01 16.33 24.97
CA LEU A 218 0.16 16.99 23.68
C LEU A 218 1.47 17.79 23.64
N GLN A 219 2.15 17.71 22.51
CA GLN A 219 3.44 18.33 22.27
C GLN A 219 3.43 19.05 20.92
N ARG A 220 4.07 20.22 20.89
CA ARG A 220 4.18 21.08 19.71
C ARG A 220 5.58 20.93 19.13
N HIS A 221 5.69 20.66 17.83
CA HIS A 221 6.98 20.47 17.18
C HIS A 221 7.08 21.31 15.91
N PHE A 222 8.04 22.24 15.90
CA PHE A 222 8.42 22.99 14.72
C PHE A 222 9.29 22.17 13.76
N GLY A 223 9.10 22.41 12.47
CA GLY A 223 9.94 21.96 11.36
C GLY A 223 9.83 22.92 10.17
N HIS A 224 10.92 23.08 9.43
CA HIS A 224 10.92 23.85 8.17
C HIS A 224 10.14 23.10 7.08
N ALA A 225 10.14 21.77 7.13
CA ALA A 225 9.32 20.90 6.30
C ALA A 225 8.77 19.71 7.13
N VAL A 226 7.62 19.17 6.70
CA VAL A 226 6.95 18.01 7.30
C VAL A 226 6.74 16.95 6.23
N LEU A 227 7.22 15.73 6.47
CA LEU A 227 7.12 14.58 5.56
C LEU A 227 6.19 13.53 6.17
N LEU A 228 5.06 13.27 5.52
CA LEU A 228 4.11 12.24 5.90
C LEU A 228 4.46 10.92 5.19
N CYS A 229 4.97 9.98 5.96
CA CYS A 229 5.39 8.64 5.53
C CYS A 229 4.53 7.56 6.23
N THR A 230 3.22 7.82 6.33
CA THR A 230 2.32 7.16 7.30
C THR A 230 1.64 5.89 6.80
N GLY A 231 1.91 5.49 5.56
CA GLY A 231 1.33 4.28 4.95
C GLY A 231 -0.11 4.47 4.47
N GLY A 232 -0.72 3.38 4.03
CA GLY A 232 -2.07 3.37 3.45
C GLY A 232 -3.23 3.32 4.44
N TYR A 233 -4.43 3.50 3.88
CA TYR A 233 -5.70 3.61 4.62
C TYR A 233 -6.62 2.38 4.49
N GLY A 234 -6.07 1.21 4.14
CA GLY A 234 -6.84 -0.01 3.89
C GLY A 234 -7.72 -0.50 5.06
N ASN A 235 -7.42 -0.08 6.30
CA ASN A 235 -8.25 -0.42 7.45
C ASN A 235 -9.59 0.31 7.51
N VAL A 236 -9.90 1.22 6.58
CA VAL A 236 -11.28 1.71 6.39
C VAL A 236 -12.28 0.56 6.16
N PHE A 237 -11.81 -0.58 5.62
CA PHE A 237 -12.58 -1.81 5.42
C PHE A 237 -12.65 -2.72 6.67
N TYR A 238 -12.03 -2.33 7.79
CA TYR A 238 -11.82 -3.13 8.99
C TYR A 238 -11.00 -4.42 8.73
N LEU A 239 -11.56 -5.41 8.04
CA LEU A 239 -10.86 -6.63 7.65
C LEU A 239 -10.02 -6.39 6.39
N SER A 240 -8.72 -6.26 6.58
CA SER A 240 -7.74 -6.15 5.50
C SER A 240 -6.47 -6.92 5.83
N THR A 241 -5.56 -7.02 4.87
CA THR A 241 -4.22 -7.56 5.13
C THR A 241 -3.30 -6.59 5.88
N ASN A 242 -3.71 -5.33 6.03
CA ASN A 242 -2.90 -4.30 6.67
C ASN A 242 -2.70 -4.61 8.16
N ALA A 243 -1.68 -4.04 8.78
CA ALA A 243 -1.57 -4.07 10.24
C ALA A 243 -2.65 -3.18 10.86
N MET A 244 -3.12 -3.50 12.06
CA MET A 244 -4.17 -2.69 12.75
C MET A 244 -3.76 -1.22 12.93
N GLY A 245 -2.46 -0.94 12.99
CA GLY A 245 -1.95 0.43 13.05
C GLY A 245 -2.03 1.23 11.75
N CYS A 246 -2.23 0.60 10.58
CA CYS A 246 -2.38 1.32 9.32
C CYS A 246 -3.63 2.19 9.37
N ASN A 247 -3.48 3.50 9.20
CA ASN A 247 -4.59 4.43 9.32
C ASN A 247 -4.39 5.69 8.47
N VAL A 248 -5.48 6.42 8.25
CA VAL A 248 -5.48 7.63 7.44
C VAL A 248 -5.20 8.90 8.25
N THR A 249 -5.16 8.83 9.59
CA THR A 249 -5.28 10.02 10.47
C THR A 249 -4.36 11.16 10.05
N ALA A 250 -3.05 10.91 9.88
CA ALA A 250 -2.12 11.96 9.49
C ALA A 250 -2.43 12.57 8.10
N ALA A 251 -2.71 11.73 7.11
CA ALA A 251 -3.11 12.18 5.77
C ALA A 251 -4.45 12.94 5.81
N TRP A 252 -5.38 12.52 6.67
CA TRP A 252 -6.68 13.18 6.83
C TRP A 252 -6.56 14.54 7.52
N LYS A 253 -5.68 14.69 8.51
CA LYS A 253 -5.39 15.99 9.12
C LYS A 253 -4.77 16.95 8.11
N ALA A 254 -3.78 16.47 7.35
CA ALA A 254 -3.22 17.22 6.23
C ALA A 254 -4.30 17.64 5.22
N HIS A 255 -5.23 16.74 4.90
CA HIS A 255 -6.32 17.02 3.98
C HIS A 255 -7.22 18.17 4.46
N LYS A 256 -7.56 18.16 5.75
CA LYS A 256 -8.31 19.24 6.39
C LYS A 256 -7.53 20.56 6.49
N LYS A 257 -6.20 20.54 6.37
CA LYS A 257 -5.34 21.73 6.31
C LYS A 257 -4.99 22.16 4.87
N GLY A 258 -5.69 21.62 3.86
CA GLY A 258 -5.59 22.05 2.47
C GLY A 258 -4.81 21.12 1.54
N ALA A 259 -4.27 20.00 2.04
CA ALA A 259 -3.66 18.99 1.17
C ALA A 259 -4.76 18.27 0.36
N PHE A 260 -4.65 18.15 -0.95
CA PHE A 260 -5.70 17.45 -1.71
C PHE A 260 -5.55 15.93 -1.58
N PHE A 261 -6.66 15.21 -1.61
CA PHE A 261 -6.66 13.74 -1.55
C PHE A 261 -6.85 13.15 -2.94
N GLY A 262 -5.81 12.48 -3.44
CA GLY A 262 -5.73 11.84 -4.75
C GLY A 262 -6.38 10.45 -4.79
N ASN A 263 -7.31 10.24 -5.72
CA ASN A 263 -7.92 8.95 -6.08
C ASN A 263 -8.34 8.06 -4.87
N PRO A 264 -9.10 8.59 -3.88
CA PRO A 264 -9.38 7.86 -2.64
C PRO A 264 -10.06 6.50 -2.85
N CYS A 265 -10.83 6.30 -3.93
CA CYS A 265 -11.51 5.02 -4.17
C CYS A 265 -10.61 3.94 -4.80
N TYR A 266 -9.37 4.25 -5.19
CA TYR A 266 -8.45 3.30 -5.79
C TYR A 266 -7.77 2.47 -4.70
N THR A 267 -8.39 1.31 -4.42
CA THR A 267 -7.92 0.33 -3.46
C THR A 267 -7.75 -1.03 -4.14
N GLN A 268 -6.64 -1.70 -3.85
CA GLN A 268 -6.30 -2.99 -4.45
C GLN A 268 -6.71 -4.13 -3.52
N ILE A 269 -7.25 -5.16 -4.15
CA ILE A 269 -7.61 -6.42 -3.52
C ILE A 269 -6.57 -7.47 -3.92
N HIS A 270 -6.05 -8.18 -2.91
CA HIS A 270 -5.14 -9.29 -3.10
C HIS A 270 -5.93 -10.60 -3.20
N PRO A 271 -5.68 -11.46 -4.20
CA PRO A 271 -6.51 -12.64 -4.46
C PRO A 271 -6.29 -13.79 -3.45
N THR A 272 -5.11 -13.86 -2.83
CA THR A 272 -4.71 -14.99 -1.98
C THR A 272 -4.50 -14.56 -0.53
N CYS A 273 -5.57 -14.59 0.27
CA CYS A 273 -5.51 -14.39 1.71
C CYS A 273 -6.20 -15.55 2.43
N ILE A 274 -5.82 -15.82 3.68
CA ILE A 274 -6.56 -16.76 4.52
C ILE A 274 -7.98 -16.19 4.70
N PRO A 275 -9.04 -16.97 4.42
CA PRO A 275 -10.41 -16.49 4.41
C PRO A 275 -10.89 -16.08 5.80
N VAL A 276 -12.01 -15.35 5.83
CA VAL A 276 -12.70 -15.02 7.07
C VAL A 276 -13.18 -16.31 7.74
N SER A 277 -12.77 -16.52 8.99
CA SER A 277 -13.19 -17.64 9.85
C SER A 277 -14.24 -17.23 10.89
N GLY A 278 -14.34 -15.93 11.24
CA GLY A 278 -15.39 -15.42 12.11
C GLY A 278 -15.13 -14.01 12.68
N ASP A 279 -16.07 -13.52 13.49
CA ASP A 279 -16.09 -12.15 14.03
C ASP A 279 -14.98 -11.82 15.06
N HIS A 280 -14.20 -12.83 15.45
CA HIS A 280 -13.04 -12.71 16.35
C HIS A 280 -11.77 -12.23 15.63
N GLN A 281 -11.73 -12.29 14.29
CA GLN A 281 -10.58 -11.85 13.51
C GLN A 281 -10.46 -10.33 13.54
N SER A 282 -9.27 -9.84 13.85
CA SER A 282 -8.96 -8.40 13.75
C SER A 282 -8.43 -8.02 12.36
N LYS A 283 -7.84 -8.97 11.61
CA LYS A 283 -7.27 -8.78 10.28
C LYS A 283 -7.26 -10.07 9.47
N LEU A 284 -6.94 -9.95 8.19
CA LEU A 284 -6.75 -11.09 7.29
C LEU A 284 -5.25 -11.32 7.03
N THR A 285 -4.84 -12.57 6.91
CA THR A 285 -3.42 -12.92 6.68
C THR A 285 -3.17 -13.12 5.20
N LEU A 286 -2.21 -12.35 4.68
CA LEU A 286 -1.72 -12.46 3.31
C LEU A 286 -0.98 -13.79 3.10
N MET A 287 -1.33 -14.49 2.03
CA MET A 287 -0.52 -15.57 1.47
C MET A 287 0.13 -15.07 0.18
N SER A 288 1.47 -15.04 0.12
CA SER A 288 2.23 -14.42 -0.97
C SER A 288 1.72 -14.80 -2.35
N GLU A 289 1.64 -13.82 -3.26
CA GLU A 289 1.27 -14.08 -4.66
C GLU A 289 2.20 -15.06 -5.37
N SER A 290 3.46 -15.16 -4.93
CA SER A 290 4.39 -16.17 -5.44
C SER A 290 3.87 -17.61 -5.24
N LEU A 291 2.95 -17.83 -4.30
CA LEU A 291 2.29 -19.11 -4.12
C LEU A 291 1.28 -19.40 -5.23
N ARG A 292 0.50 -18.40 -5.66
CA ARG A 292 -0.43 -18.53 -6.79
C ARG A 292 0.32 -18.72 -8.12
N ASN A 293 1.46 -18.07 -8.28
CA ASN A 293 2.26 -18.19 -9.49
C ASN A 293 2.80 -19.62 -9.69
N ASP A 294 3.05 -20.33 -8.60
CA ASP A 294 3.58 -21.69 -8.65
C ASP A 294 2.48 -22.74 -8.47
N GLY A 295 1.52 -22.55 -7.56
CA GLY A 295 0.42 -23.49 -7.34
C GLY A 295 -0.70 -23.42 -8.38
N ARG A 296 -1.66 -24.33 -8.25
CA ARG A 296 -2.86 -24.40 -9.07
C ARG A 296 -4.10 -24.05 -8.26
N ILE A 297 -4.96 -23.19 -8.81
CA ILE A 297 -6.18 -22.73 -8.14
C ILE A 297 -7.40 -23.41 -8.73
N TRP A 298 -8.27 -23.95 -7.87
CA TRP A 298 -9.46 -24.66 -8.33
C TRP A 298 -10.64 -24.58 -7.36
N VAL A 299 -11.82 -24.87 -7.90
CA VAL A 299 -13.06 -25.14 -7.16
C VAL A 299 -13.64 -26.48 -7.64
N PRO A 300 -14.48 -27.16 -6.84
CA PRO A 300 -15.19 -28.34 -7.31
C PRO A 300 -16.11 -27.99 -8.49
N LYS A 301 -16.25 -28.88 -9.48
CA LYS A 301 -17.24 -28.73 -10.58
C LYS A 301 -18.67 -28.88 -10.07
N GLN A 302 -18.86 -29.58 -8.95
CA GLN A 302 -20.15 -29.70 -8.27
C GLN A 302 -20.38 -28.52 -7.32
N LYS A 303 -21.55 -27.91 -7.39
CA LYS A 303 -21.97 -26.87 -6.43
C LYS A 303 -22.19 -27.46 -5.04
N ASP A 304 -21.88 -26.69 -4.01
CA ASP A 304 -22.07 -27.09 -2.60
C ASP A 304 -21.42 -28.44 -2.22
N ASP A 305 -20.32 -28.81 -2.89
CA ASP A 305 -19.60 -30.04 -2.58
C ASP A 305 -19.03 -30.00 -1.16
N LYS A 306 -19.33 -31.03 -0.37
CA LYS A 306 -18.96 -31.14 1.05
C LYS A 306 -17.77 -32.08 1.29
N ARG A 307 -17.25 -32.73 0.25
CA ARG A 307 -16.08 -33.62 0.37
C ARG A 307 -14.86 -32.81 0.78
N LYS A 308 -13.90 -33.47 1.43
CA LYS A 308 -12.60 -32.85 1.69
C LYS A 308 -11.86 -32.72 0.36
N ALA A 309 -11.02 -31.69 0.23
CA ALA A 309 -10.31 -31.39 -1.01
C ALA A 309 -9.55 -32.60 -1.59
N LYS A 310 -8.92 -33.41 -0.72
CA LYS A 310 -8.17 -34.63 -1.10
C LYS A 310 -9.04 -35.76 -1.66
N ASP A 311 -10.33 -35.75 -1.35
CA ASP A 311 -11.30 -36.76 -1.77
C ASP A 311 -12.00 -36.37 -3.09
N ILE A 312 -11.67 -35.19 -3.65
CA ILE A 312 -12.18 -34.71 -4.93
C ILE A 312 -11.12 -35.02 -6.00
N PRO A 313 -11.41 -35.93 -6.96
CA PRO A 313 -10.45 -36.34 -7.96
C PRO A 313 -10.25 -35.22 -9.00
N GLU A 314 -9.12 -35.25 -9.72
CA GLU A 314 -8.70 -34.11 -10.56
C GLU A 314 -9.70 -33.76 -11.67
N GLU A 315 -10.35 -34.77 -12.25
CA GLU A 315 -11.37 -34.63 -13.28
C GLU A 315 -12.64 -33.90 -12.79
N GLU A 316 -12.85 -33.82 -11.48
CA GLU A 316 -13.95 -33.09 -10.84
C GLU A 316 -13.56 -31.68 -10.38
N ARG A 317 -12.34 -31.22 -10.68
CA ARG A 317 -11.83 -29.88 -10.34
C ARG A 317 -11.96 -28.93 -11.54
N ASP A 318 -12.44 -27.71 -11.29
CA ASP A 318 -12.42 -26.60 -12.26
C ASP A 318 -11.26 -25.66 -11.93
N TYR A 319 -10.18 -25.76 -12.71
CA TYR A 319 -9.06 -24.81 -12.71
C TYR A 319 -9.47 -23.54 -13.46
N TYR A 320 -10.39 -22.77 -12.85
CA TYR A 320 -11.16 -21.74 -13.53
C TYR A 320 -10.31 -20.61 -14.14
N LEU A 321 -9.15 -20.28 -13.55
CA LEU A 321 -8.24 -19.27 -14.13
C LEU A 321 -7.54 -19.78 -15.38
N GLU A 322 -7.03 -21.02 -15.33
CA GLU A 322 -6.40 -21.70 -16.48
C GLU A 322 -7.40 -21.88 -17.63
N ARG A 323 -8.66 -22.20 -17.30
CA ARG A 323 -9.75 -22.33 -18.28
C ARG A 323 -10.17 -20.99 -18.91
N ARG A 324 -10.26 -19.91 -18.11
CA ARG A 324 -10.73 -18.59 -18.57
C ARG A 324 -9.66 -17.79 -19.31
N TYR A 325 -8.40 -17.95 -18.91
CA TYR A 325 -7.30 -17.10 -19.35
C TYR A 325 -6.10 -17.97 -19.79
N PRO A 326 -6.21 -18.75 -20.87
CA PRO A 326 -5.22 -19.78 -21.23
C PRO A 326 -3.80 -19.24 -21.44
N ALA A 327 -3.64 -17.98 -21.85
CA ALA A 327 -2.33 -17.36 -22.03
C ALA A 327 -1.61 -17.03 -20.70
N PHE A 328 -2.36 -16.82 -19.62
CA PHE A 328 -1.81 -16.36 -18.33
C PHE A 328 -2.03 -17.35 -17.18
N GLY A 329 -3.13 -18.09 -17.19
CA GLY A 329 -3.57 -18.97 -16.11
C GLY A 329 -3.54 -18.28 -14.75
N ASN A 330 -2.75 -18.81 -13.82
CA ASN A 330 -2.64 -18.24 -12.48
C ASN A 330 -1.81 -16.95 -12.40
N LEU A 331 -1.17 -16.50 -13.49
CA LEU A 331 -0.38 -15.26 -13.58
C LEU A 331 -1.20 -14.02 -13.97
N VAL A 332 -2.52 -14.15 -14.12
CA VAL A 332 -3.39 -12.99 -14.36
C VAL A 332 -3.23 -11.92 -13.27
N PRO A 333 -3.48 -10.63 -13.60
CA PRO A 333 -3.45 -9.54 -12.64
C PRO A 333 -4.34 -9.78 -11.41
N ARG A 334 -3.99 -9.11 -10.31
CA ARG A 334 -4.67 -9.26 -9.02
C ARG A 334 -6.15 -8.95 -9.07
N ASP A 335 -6.54 -7.92 -9.81
CA ASP A 335 -7.93 -7.51 -9.96
C ASP A 335 -8.76 -8.60 -10.67
N VAL A 336 -8.22 -9.16 -11.76
CA VAL A 336 -8.83 -10.28 -12.50
C VAL A 336 -8.95 -11.54 -11.63
N ALA A 337 -7.85 -11.96 -10.98
CA ALA A 337 -7.84 -13.13 -10.11
C ALA A 337 -8.85 -13.00 -8.95
N SER A 338 -8.94 -11.82 -8.35
CA SER A 338 -9.84 -11.55 -7.22
C SER A 338 -11.30 -11.58 -7.65
N ARG A 339 -11.65 -10.91 -8.76
CA ARG A 339 -13.01 -10.94 -9.33
C ARG A 339 -13.44 -12.37 -9.68
N ALA A 340 -12.56 -13.12 -10.34
CA ALA A 340 -12.86 -14.50 -10.72
C ALA A 340 -13.07 -15.43 -9.50
N ALA A 341 -12.28 -15.29 -8.44
CA ALA A 341 -12.45 -16.07 -7.21
C ALA A 341 -13.79 -15.76 -6.51
N LYS A 342 -14.16 -14.48 -6.39
CA LYS A 342 -15.45 -14.09 -5.82
C LYS A 342 -16.61 -14.57 -6.68
N GLU A 343 -16.54 -14.41 -7.99
CA GLU A 343 -17.60 -14.84 -8.90
C GLU A 343 -17.84 -16.36 -8.79
N ARG A 344 -16.79 -17.18 -8.67
CA ARG A 344 -16.96 -18.62 -8.42
C ARG A 344 -17.65 -18.91 -7.08
N CYS A 345 -17.33 -18.15 -6.03
CA CYS A 345 -17.98 -18.28 -4.74
C CYS A 345 -19.46 -17.85 -4.79
N ASP A 346 -19.75 -16.70 -5.40
CA ASP A 346 -21.11 -16.18 -5.60
C ASP A 346 -21.98 -17.15 -6.42
N ALA A 347 -21.37 -17.85 -7.39
CA ALA A 347 -22.05 -18.85 -8.23
C ALA A 347 -22.33 -20.20 -7.52
N GLY A 348 -21.90 -20.36 -6.27
CA GLY A 348 -22.14 -21.53 -5.42
C GLY A 348 -21.07 -22.62 -5.48
N TYR A 349 -19.88 -22.32 -6.03
CA TYR A 349 -18.74 -23.25 -6.08
C TYR A 349 -17.72 -23.04 -4.94
N GLY A 350 -17.95 -22.03 -4.09
CA GLY A 350 -17.04 -21.71 -3.00
C GLY A 350 -16.95 -22.82 -1.95
N VAL A 351 -15.78 -22.94 -1.32
CA VAL A 351 -15.42 -24.07 -0.45
C VAL A 351 -15.32 -23.67 1.03
N GLY A 352 -15.26 -24.66 1.91
CA GLY A 352 -15.19 -24.45 3.36
C GLY A 352 -16.53 -24.00 3.98
N SER A 353 -16.54 -23.81 5.29
CA SER A 353 -17.77 -23.48 6.04
C SER A 353 -18.38 -22.13 5.65
N SER A 354 -17.56 -21.15 5.28
CA SER A 354 -18.01 -19.84 4.83
C SER A 354 -18.55 -19.84 3.40
N LYS A 355 -18.22 -20.85 2.59
CA LYS A 355 -18.35 -20.85 1.12
C LYS A 355 -17.66 -19.66 0.42
N MET A 356 -16.79 -18.95 1.15
CA MET A 356 -16.04 -17.79 0.69
C MET A 356 -14.57 -18.15 0.65
N ALA A 357 -14.24 -19.17 -0.14
CA ALA A 357 -12.88 -19.62 -0.39
C ALA A 357 -12.82 -20.41 -1.70
N VAL A 358 -11.62 -20.47 -2.28
CA VAL A 358 -11.21 -21.40 -3.34
C VAL A 358 -9.96 -22.16 -2.90
N TYR A 359 -9.62 -23.27 -3.55
CA TYR A 359 -8.42 -24.04 -3.22
C TYR A 359 -7.18 -23.54 -3.96
N LEU A 360 -6.03 -23.55 -3.29
CA LEU A 360 -4.70 -23.37 -3.84
C LEU A 360 -3.84 -24.60 -3.52
N ASP A 361 -3.47 -25.34 -4.55
CA ASP A 361 -2.85 -26.67 -4.47
C ASP A 361 -1.43 -26.68 -5.03
N PHE A 362 -0.54 -27.45 -4.40
CA PHE A 362 0.88 -27.59 -4.76
C PHE A 362 1.28 -28.99 -5.20
N GLU A 363 0.35 -29.96 -5.24
CA GLU A 363 0.67 -31.35 -5.59
C GLU A 363 1.34 -31.47 -6.97
N ALA A 364 0.79 -30.79 -7.99
CA ALA A 364 1.37 -30.77 -9.33
C ALA A 364 2.82 -30.23 -9.35
N ASN A 365 3.12 -29.25 -8.51
CA ASN A 365 4.44 -28.62 -8.44
C ASN A 365 5.44 -29.44 -7.65
N MET A 366 5.01 -30.11 -6.58
CA MET A 366 5.84 -31.11 -5.92
C MET A 366 6.22 -32.22 -6.90
N MET A 367 5.28 -32.72 -7.70
CA MET A 367 5.63 -33.72 -8.73
C MET A 367 6.60 -33.17 -9.78
N ARG A 368 6.35 -31.96 -10.30
CA ARG A 368 7.22 -31.32 -11.31
C ARG A 368 8.64 -31.07 -10.79
N TYR A 369 8.78 -30.46 -9.62
CA TYR A 369 10.10 -30.20 -9.03
C TYR A 369 10.82 -31.48 -8.63
N GLY A 370 10.08 -32.46 -8.13
CA GLY A 370 10.59 -33.78 -7.83
C GLY A 370 11.24 -34.45 -9.03
N GLN A 371 10.59 -34.36 -10.20
CA GLN A 371 11.13 -34.92 -11.44
C GLN A 371 12.43 -34.22 -11.86
N ILE A 372 12.47 -32.89 -11.73
CA ILE A 372 13.68 -32.10 -12.03
C ILE A 372 14.82 -32.50 -11.10
N GLU A 373 14.58 -32.61 -9.79
CA GLU A 373 15.60 -33.01 -8.83
C GLU A 373 16.04 -34.45 -8.99
N ALA A 374 15.12 -35.37 -9.32
CA ALA A 374 15.47 -36.75 -9.64
C ALA A 374 16.41 -36.81 -10.86
N ASN A 375 16.13 -36.01 -11.90
CA ASN A 375 16.99 -35.91 -13.08
C ASN A 375 18.37 -35.33 -12.71
N LYS A 376 18.43 -34.25 -11.93
CA LYS A 376 19.72 -33.67 -11.47
C LYS A 376 20.56 -34.65 -10.66
N LYS A 377 19.91 -35.52 -9.88
CA LYS A 377 20.55 -36.56 -9.07
C LYS A 377 20.84 -37.85 -9.86
N ASN A 378 20.56 -37.88 -11.16
CA ASN A 378 20.67 -39.07 -12.01
C ASN A 378 19.93 -40.31 -11.44
N LEU A 379 18.77 -40.08 -10.80
CA LEU A 379 17.94 -41.16 -10.29
C LEU A 379 17.14 -41.78 -11.44
N HIS A 380 17.45 -43.03 -11.79
CA HIS A 380 16.73 -43.79 -12.82
C HIS A 380 15.48 -44.45 -12.24
N ASN A 381 14.33 -44.32 -12.93
CA ASN A 381 13.03 -44.89 -12.53
C ASN A 381 12.61 -44.60 -11.07
N PRO A 382 12.66 -43.34 -10.61
CA PRO A 382 12.21 -43.02 -9.25
C PRO A 382 10.72 -43.31 -9.09
N THR A 383 10.31 -43.82 -7.92
CA THR A 383 8.89 -44.01 -7.62
C THR A 383 8.18 -42.66 -7.51
N LYS A 384 6.84 -42.65 -7.61
CA LYS A 384 6.06 -41.41 -7.46
C LYS A 384 6.28 -40.78 -6.09
N GLU A 385 6.42 -41.59 -5.05
CA GLU A 385 6.67 -41.15 -3.67
C GLU A 385 8.06 -40.51 -3.54
N ALA A 386 9.08 -41.08 -4.19
CA ALA A 386 10.42 -40.51 -4.21
C ALA A 386 10.46 -39.17 -4.97
N ILE A 387 9.77 -39.08 -6.11
CA ILE A 387 9.58 -37.82 -6.85
C ILE A 387 8.91 -36.80 -5.93
N ARG A 388 7.76 -37.14 -5.34
CA ARG A 388 7.01 -36.24 -4.47
C ARG A 388 7.85 -35.75 -3.29
N ALA A 389 8.61 -36.63 -2.65
CA ALA A 389 9.49 -36.27 -1.52
C ALA A 389 10.56 -35.24 -1.94
N LEU A 390 11.26 -35.48 -3.06
CA LEU A 390 12.24 -34.53 -3.59
C LEU A 390 11.61 -33.17 -3.93
N GLY A 391 10.41 -33.17 -4.50
CA GLY A 391 9.69 -31.94 -4.81
C GLY A 391 9.21 -31.19 -3.58
N LYS A 392 8.78 -31.91 -2.54
CA LYS A 392 8.42 -31.33 -1.24
C LYS A 392 9.60 -30.58 -0.62
N ASP A 393 10.82 -31.10 -0.74
CA ASP A 393 12.02 -30.40 -0.26
C ASP A 393 12.25 -29.08 -1.03
N VAL A 394 12.07 -29.07 -2.35
CA VAL A 394 12.17 -27.83 -3.16
C VAL A 394 11.08 -26.82 -2.78
N VAL A 395 9.84 -27.26 -2.60
CA VAL A 395 8.73 -26.39 -2.15
C VAL A 395 9.02 -25.85 -0.75
N LYS A 396 9.59 -26.66 0.15
CA LYS A 396 9.98 -26.25 1.50
C LYS A 396 11.08 -25.21 1.51
N GLU A 397 12.10 -25.35 0.66
CA GLU A 397 13.15 -24.35 0.51
C GLU A 397 12.57 -23.00 0.03
N LYS A 398 11.64 -23.03 -0.93
CA LYS A 398 11.04 -21.82 -1.52
C LYS A 398 10.00 -21.14 -0.63
N TYR A 399 9.15 -21.93 0.02
CA TYR A 399 7.89 -21.46 0.62
C TYR A 399 7.62 -21.99 2.04
N GLY A 400 8.54 -22.75 2.64
CA GLY A 400 8.32 -23.41 3.94
C GLY A 400 7.85 -22.45 5.03
N ASN A 401 8.42 -21.25 5.10
CA ASN A 401 8.01 -20.22 6.05
C ASN A 401 6.54 -19.78 5.87
N LEU A 402 6.02 -19.76 4.64
CA LEU A 402 4.62 -19.44 4.35
C LEU A 402 3.70 -20.62 4.69
N PHE A 403 4.15 -21.85 4.43
CA PHE A 403 3.39 -23.07 4.75
C PHE A 403 3.27 -23.25 6.27
N ASP A 404 4.36 -23.03 7.00
CA ASP A 404 4.39 -23.03 8.46
C ASP A 404 3.44 -21.98 9.03
N MET A 405 3.45 -20.76 8.47
CA MET A 405 2.51 -19.69 8.87
C MET A 405 1.05 -20.07 8.60
N TYR A 406 0.75 -20.68 7.45
CA TYR A 406 -0.61 -21.16 7.15
C TYR A 406 -1.04 -22.21 8.18
N LYS A 407 -0.22 -23.24 8.39
CA LYS A 407 -0.48 -24.32 9.35
C LYS A 407 -0.67 -23.80 10.78
N GLN A 408 0.12 -22.82 11.22
CA GLN A 408 -0.04 -22.19 12.53
C GLN A 408 -1.39 -21.46 12.70
N ILE A 409 -1.97 -20.96 11.61
CA ILE A 409 -3.22 -20.19 11.64
C ILE A 409 -4.44 -21.08 11.43
N THR A 410 -4.35 -22.08 10.56
CA THR A 410 -5.50 -22.90 10.12
C THR A 410 -5.49 -24.31 10.66
N ASP A 411 -4.38 -24.78 11.22
CA ASP A 411 -4.10 -26.17 11.60
C ASP A 411 -4.16 -27.16 10.41
N GLU A 412 -4.02 -26.65 9.18
CA GLU A 412 -4.02 -27.44 7.94
C GLU A 412 -2.62 -27.41 7.31
N ASP A 413 -2.07 -28.57 6.94
CA ASP A 413 -0.73 -28.70 6.37
C ASP A 413 -0.75 -28.57 4.84
N PRO A 414 -0.20 -27.49 4.25
CA PRO A 414 -0.30 -27.27 2.81
C PRO A 414 0.53 -28.24 1.96
N TYR A 415 1.40 -29.05 2.56
CA TYR A 415 2.09 -30.13 1.87
C TYR A 415 1.19 -31.36 1.65
N GLU A 416 0.10 -31.49 2.41
CA GLU A 416 -0.75 -32.68 2.38
C GLU A 416 -2.18 -32.36 1.90
N MET A 417 -2.61 -31.09 2.01
CA MET A 417 -3.90 -30.64 1.52
C MET A 417 -3.85 -29.23 0.92
N PRO A 418 -4.71 -28.91 -0.06
CA PRO A 418 -4.77 -27.56 -0.63
C PRO A 418 -5.13 -26.50 0.41
N MET A 419 -4.50 -25.33 0.30
CA MET A 419 -4.86 -24.16 1.09
C MET A 419 -6.22 -23.63 0.66
N ARG A 420 -7.00 -23.13 1.61
CA ARG A 420 -8.16 -22.27 1.35
C ARG A 420 -7.74 -20.81 1.30
N ILE A 421 -8.10 -20.13 0.21
CA ILE A 421 -7.76 -18.72 -0.04
C ILE A 421 -8.99 -17.92 -0.48
N TYR A 422 -9.01 -16.63 -0.17
CA TYR A 422 -10.04 -15.69 -0.63
C TYR A 422 -9.49 -14.26 -0.80
N PRO A 423 -10.11 -13.41 -1.65
CA PRO A 423 -9.66 -12.04 -1.83
C PRO A 423 -9.82 -11.14 -0.60
N ALA A 424 -8.90 -10.20 -0.38
CA ALA A 424 -8.98 -9.20 0.69
C ALA A 424 -8.32 -7.86 0.31
N VAL A 425 -8.74 -6.76 0.94
CA VAL A 425 -8.10 -5.44 0.78
C VAL A 425 -6.63 -5.47 1.20
N HIS A 426 -5.76 -4.84 0.42
CA HIS A 426 -4.31 -5.00 0.61
C HIS A 426 -3.43 -3.77 0.40
N TYR A 427 -3.75 -2.90 -0.57
CA TYR A 427 -2.92 -1.72 -0.85
C TYR A 427 -3.81 -0.56 -1.27
N THR A 428 -3.45 0.66 -0.90
CA THR A 428 -4.18 1.86 -1.32
C THR A 428 -3.37 2.63 -2.35
N MET A 429 -3.86 2.72 -3.58
CA MET A 429 -3.18 3.46 -4.65
C MET A 429 -3.47 4.95 -4.60
N GLY A 430 -4.63 5.35 -4.08
CA GLY A 430 -4.85 6.74 -3.70
C GLY A 430 -4.03 7.14 -2.48
N GLY A 431 -4.02 8.43 -2.17
CA GLY A 431 -3.27 9.00 -1.05
C GLY A 431 -3.33 10.52 -1.14
N LEU A 432 -2.46 11.24 -0.44
CA LEU A 432 -2.33 12.68 -0.67
C LEU A 432 -1.83 12.95 -2.10
N TRP A 433 -2.44 13.95 -2.73
CA TRP A 433 -1.96 14.47 -4.00
C TRP A 433 -0.60 15.12 -3.80
N VAL A 434 0.37 14.76 -4.64
CA VAL A 434 1.71 15.34 -4.68
C VAL A 434 2.16 15.73 -6.09
N ASP A 435 2.98 16.77 -6.17
CA ASP A 435 3.71 17.15 -7.37
C ASP A 435 4.90 16.19 -7.63
N TYR A 436 5.69 16.46 -8.67
CA TYR A 436 6.88 15.68 -8.99
C TYR A 436 7.89 15.69 -7.83
N ASN A 437 7.91 16.72 -7.00
CA ASN A 437 8.81 16.85 -5.85
C ASN A 437 8.30 16.12 -4.60
N LEU A 438 7.19 15.38 -4.70
CA LEU A 438 6.49 14.74 -3.58
C LEU A 438 5.87 15.75 -2.59
N MET A 439 5.78 17.02 -2.96
CA MET A 439 5.14 18.06 -2.14
C MET A 439 3.63 18.06 -2.41
N THR A 440 2.85 18.16 -1.33
CA THR A 440 1.39 18.28 -1.41
C THR A 440 0.97 19.67 -1.92
N THR A 441 -0.34 19.91 -2.05
CA THR A 441 -0.86 21.27 -2.31
C THR A 441 -0.61 22.27 -1.17
N VAL A 442 -0.11 21.81 0.00
CA VAL A 442 0.33 22.67 1.11
C VAL A 442 1.86 22.81 1.05
N PRO A 443 2.40 24.01 0.78
CA PRO A 443 3.85 24.22 0.76
C PRO A 443 4.54 23.79 2.05
N GLY A 444 5.69 23.11 1.91
CA GLY A 444 6.44 22.56 3.05
C GLY A 444 5.89 21.24 3.62
N LEU A 445 4.75 20.76 3.12
CA LEU A 445 4.19 19.45 3.47
C LEU A 445 4.38 18.46 2.32
N TYR A 446 4.96 17.31 2.63
CA TYR A 446 5.29 16.25 1.69
C TYR A 446 4.58 14.95 2.07
N ALA A 447 4.35 14.07 1.09
CA ALA A 447 3.83 12.72 1.32
C ALA A 447 4.61 11.68 0.52
N LEU A 448 5.08 10.61 1.19
CA LEU A 448 5.98 9.61 0.61
C LEU A 448 5.44 8.18 0.80
N GLY A 449 5.78 7.29 -0.13
CA GLY A 449 5.34 5.90 -0.15
C GLY A 449 3.83 5.79 -0.34
N GLU A 450 3.21 4.78 0.29
CA GLU A 450 1.76 4.51 0.20
C GLU A 450 0.88 5.66 0.73
N ALA A 451 1.46 6.68 1.38
CA ALA A 451 0.72 7.87 1.78
C ALA A 451 0.40 8.82 0.61
N ASN A 452 1.01 8.64 -0.57
CA ASN A 452 0.76 9.44 -1.78
C ASN A 452 0.20 8.58 -2.93
N PHE A 453 -0.27 9.25 -3.99
CA PHE A 453 -0.99 8.58 -5.10
C PHE A 453 -0.13 8.22 -6.34
N SER A 454 1.10 8.74 -6.46
CA SER A 454 1.62 9.18 -7.77
C SER A 454 1.98 8.08 -8.79
N ASP A 455 2.34 6.88 -8.33
CA ASP A 455 3.10 5.94 -9.17
C ASP A 455 2.29 4.73 -9.66
N HIS A 456 1.12 4.45 -9.07
CA HIS A 456 0.46 3.14 -9.27
C HIS A 456 -0.86 3.20 -10.04
N GLY A 457 -1.43 4.38 -10.23
CA GLY A 457 -2.69 4.56 -10.93
C GLY A 457 -3.84 3.75 -10.33
N ALA A 458 -4.64 3.09 -11.17
CA ALA A 458 -5.82 2.36 -10.72
C ALA A 458 -5.53 0.94 -10.25
N ASN A 459 -4.31 0.42 -10.45
CA ASN A 459 -3.91 -0.89 -9.96
C ASN A 459 -2.38 -1.01 -9.83
N ARG A 460 -1.90 -1.40 -8.65
CA ARG A 460 -0.47 -1.55 -8.40
C ARG A 460 0.05 -2.90 -8.92
N LEU A 461 1.18 -2.90 -9.63
CA LEU A 461 1.94 -4.14 -9.87
C LEU A 461 2.46 -4.74 -8.55
N GLY A 462 2.39 -6.07 -8.43
CA GLY A 462 2.97 -6.77 -7.31
C GLY A 462 4.46 -6.46 -7.16
N ALA A 463 4.98 -6.44 -5.92
CA ALA A 463 6.35 -6.04 -5.57
C ALA A 463 6.77 -4.57 -5.84
N SER A 464 5.88 -3.71 -6.36
CA SER A 464 6.20 -2.28 -6.61
C SER A 464 5.97 -1.32 -5.43
N ALA A 465 5.33 -1.75 -4.33
CA ALA A 465 5.10 -0.87 -3.16
C ALA A 465 6.39 -0.64 -2.35
N LEU A 466 7.19 -1.71 -2.17
CA LEU A 466 8.48 -1.61 -1.49
C LEU A 466 9.46 -0.77 -2.33
N MET A 467 9.36 -0.91 -3.66
CA MET A 467 10.10 -0.10 -4.63
C MET A 467 9.77 1.39 -4.45
N GLN A 468 8.49 1.78 -4.43
CA GLN A 468 8.09 3.18 -4.21
C GLN A 468 8.60 3.71 -2.86
N GLY A 469 8.38 2.97 -1.77
CA GLY A 469 8.79 3.42 -0.43
C GLY A 469 10.30 3.68 -0.33
N LEU A 470 11.12 2.79 -0.87
CA LEU A 470 12.57 2.97 -0.89
C LEU A 470 13.03 4.02 -1.90
N ALA A 471 12.40 4.11 -3.08
CA ALA A 471 12.67 5.13 -4.08
C ALA A 471 12.44 6.53 -3.50
N ASP A 472 11.26 6.76 -2.93
CA ASP A 472 10.86 8.06 -2.40
C ASP A 472 11.83 8.55 -1.33
N GLY A 473 12.23 7.67 -0.39
CA GLY A 473 13.06 8.08 0.73
C GLY A 473 14.56 8.11 0.44
N TYR A 474 15.14 7.14 -0.30
CA TYR A 474 16.58 7.13 -0.58
C TYR A 474 16.98 7.97 -1.79
N PHE A 475 16.10 8.10 -2.79
CA PHE A 475 16.54 8.58 -4.11
C PHE A 475 15.72 9.76 -4.66
N VAL A 476 14.53 10.04 -4.13
CA VAL A 476 13.71 11.17 -4.60
C VAL A 476 13.75 12.35 -3.63
N ILE A 477 13.33 12.14 -2.37
CA ILE A 477 13.25 13.23 -1.38
C ILE A 477 14.61 13.89 -1.07
N PRO A 478 15.76 13.20 -1.10
CA PRO A 478 17.06 13.84 -0.86
C PRO A 478 17.40 14.92 -1.89
N TYR A 479 16.89 14.81 -3.13
CA TYR A 479 17.04 15.83 -4.16
C TYR A 479 15.93 16.87 -4.08
N THR A 480 14.68 16.41 -4.04
CA THR A 480 13.50 17.25 -4.26
C THR A 480 13.13 18.16 -3.10
N ILE A 481 13.50 17.80 -1.85
CA ILE A 481 13.27 18.68 -0.70
C ILE A 481 14.16 19.93 -0.75
N GLY A 482 15.31 19.84 -1.42
CA GLY A 482 16.28 20.93 -1.55
C GLY A 482 15.69 22.15 -2.24
N GLU A 483 14.85 21.93 -3.26
CA GLU A 483 14.16 22.99 -4.02
C GLU A 483 13.35 23.93 -3.11
N TYR A 484 12.67 23.38 -2.12
CA TYR A 484 11.90 24.16 -1.17
C TYR A 484 12.79 24.72 -0.06
N LEU A 485 13.65 23.88 0.51
CA LEU A 485 14.47 24.26 1.66
C LEU A 485 15.55 25.30 1.31
N SER A 486 15.95 25.46 0.04
CA SER A 486 16.83 26.55 -0.40
C SER A 486 16.20 27.92 -0.22
N GLU A 487 14.87 28.02 -0.30
CA GLU A 487 14.13 29.26 -0.04
C GLU A 487 13.92 29.52 1.46
N GLU A 488 14.06 28.49 2.29
CA GLU A 488 13.83 28.54 3.74
C GLU A 488 15.12 28.75 4.56
N ILE A 489 16.29 28.89 3.93
CA ILE A 489 17.60 29.02 4.61
C ILE A 489 17.62 30.20 5.62
N ARG A 490 16.87 31.27 5.33
CA ARG A 490 16.81 32.47 6.20
C ARG A 490 15.69 32.42 7.22
N THR A 491 14.80 31.42 7.13
CA THR A 491 13.73 31.23 8.09
C THR A 491 14.34 30.73 9.39
N LYS A 492 14.19 31.51 10.46
CA LYS A 492 14.59 31.08 11.80
C LYS A 492 13.56 30.08 12.34
N ALA A 493 14.00 29.24 13.27
CA ALA A 493 13.09 28.35 13.98
C ALA A 493 11.94 29.16 14.61
N ILE A 494 10.71 28.79 14.29
CA ILE A 494 9.52 29.46 14.83
C ILE A 494 9.26 28.90 16.23
N PRO A 495 9.11 29.76 17.26
CA PRO A 495 8.78 29.32 18.61
C PRO A 495 7.48 28.51 18.65
N THR A 496 7.46 27.42 19.42
CA THR A 496 6.27 26.53 19.54
C THR A 496 5.17 27.09 20.44
N ASP A 497 5.38 28.25 21.06
CA ASP A 497 4.36 29.05 21.73
C ASP A 497 3.69 30.08 20.80
N ASN A 498 4.09 30.12 19.52
CA ASN A 498 3.39 30.87 18.48
C ASN A 498 1.90 30.49 18.44
N GLU A 499 1.04 31.48 18.19
CA GLU A 499 -0.42 31.36 18.22
C GLU A 499 -0.94 30.18 17.38
N ALA A 500 -0.35 29.91 16.22
CA ALA A 500 -0.78 28.80 15.37
C ALA A 500 -0.59 27.43 16.04
N PHE A 501 0.50 27.24 16.81
CA PHE A 501 0.72 26.02 17.57
C PHE A 501 -0.21 25.93 18.79
N VAL A 502 -0.43 27.05 19.49
CA VAL A 502 -1.36 27.12 20.63
C VAL A 502 -2.77 26.73 20.19
N LYS A 503 -3.23 27.31 19.08
CA LYS A 503 -4.54 27.06 18.51
C LYS A 503 -4.69 25.61 18.06
N ALA A 504 -3.71 25.08 17.31
CA ALA A 504 -3.77 23.70 16.84
C ALA A 504 -3.79 22.69 18.00
N GLU A 505 -3.02 22.92 19.07
CA GLU A 505 -3.08 22.08 20.27
C GLU A 505 -4.45 22.16 20.96
N ALA A 506 -5.03 23.35 21.09
CA ALA A 506 -6.35 23.55 21.67
C ALA A 506 -7.44 22.81 20.86
N GLU A 507 -7.42 22.90 19.53
CA GLU A 507 -8.35 22.16 18.65
C GLU A 507 -8.25 20.64 18.84
N VAL A 508 -7.02 20.11 19.01
CA VAL A 508 -6.80 18.69 19.33
C VAL A 508 -7.38 18.35 20.71
N GLN A 509 -7.12 19.17 21.72
CA GLN A 509 -7.62 18.96 23.08
C GLN A 509 -9.16 19.01 23.14
N GLU A 510 -9.79 19.94 22.42
CA GLU A 510 -11.25 20.02 22.30
C GLU A 510 -11.84 18.73 21.70
N ARG A 511 -11.20 18.17 20.67
CA ARG A 511 -11.63 16.89 20.09
C ARG A 511 -11.52 15.74 21.10
N ILE A 512 -10.43 15.67 21.86
CA ILE A 512 -10.26 14.67 22.93
C ILE A 512 -11.39 14.84 23.96
N ASN A 513 -11.61 16.06 24.44
CA ASN A 513 -12.68 16.37 25.40
C ASN A 513 -14.06 15.97 24.87
N LYS A 514 -14.34 16.20 23.58
CA LYS A 514 -15.59 15.78 22.94
C LYS A 514 -15.76 14.26 22.94
N LEU A 515 -14.71 13.48 22.64
CA LEU A 515 -14.80 12.01 22.69
C LEU A 515 -15.12 11.50 24.09
N PHE A 516 -14.57 12.13 25.13
CA PHE A 516 -14.82 11.75 26.53
C PHE A 516 -16.16 12.27 27.09
N SER A 517 -16.72 13.34 26.52
CA SER A 517 -18.03 13.86 26.94
C SER A 517 -19.18 12.97 26.50
N ILE A 518 -18.99 12.17 25.44
CA ILE A 518 -19.98 11.20 24.96
C ILE A 518 -20.02 10.01 25.93
N LYS A 519 -21.17 9.83 26.60
CA LYS A 519 -21.43 8.71 27.53
C LYS A 519 -22.24 7.61 26.85
N GLY A 520 -21.78 7.22 25.67
CA GLY A 520 -22.44 6.24 24.83
C GLY A 520 -22.38 4.80 25.35
N THR A 521 -22.99 3.90 24.60
CA THR A 521 -23.13 2.48 24.94
C THR A 521 -22.32 1.55 24.01
N LYS A 522 -21.88 2.04 22.85
CA LYS A 522 -21.20 1.23 21.83
C LYS A 522 -19.70 1.39 21.90
N THR A 523 -18.96 0.29 21.72
CA THR A 523 -17.50 0.32 21.66
C THR A 523 -17.01 0.98 20.36
N VAL A 524 -15.77 1.44 20.34
CA VAL A 524 -15.16 1.97 19.12
C VAL A 524 -15.12 0.91 18.00
N ASP A 525 -14.78 -0.33 18.35
CA ASP A 525 -14.73 -1.46 17.41
C ASP A 525 -16.09 -1.76 16.78
N TYR A 526 -17.22 -1.45 17.45
CA TYR A 526 -18.56 -1.58 16.85
C TYR A 526 -18.69 -0.69 15.61
N PHE A 527 -18.32 0.59 15.72
CA PHE A 527 -18.38 1.54 14.61
C PHE A 527 -17.38 1.18 13.51
N HIS A 528 -16.19 0.71 13.87
CA HIS A 528 -15.20 0.29 12.88
C HIS A 528 -15.67 -0.92 12.07
N LYS A 529 -16.24 -1.93 12.73
CA LYS A 529 -16.84 -3.11 12.08
C LYS A 529 -18.03 -2.71 11.19
N ALA A 530 -18.89 -1.82 11.66
CA ALA A 530 -20.03 -1.33 10.88
C ALA A 530 -19.57 -0.61 9.60
N LEU A 531 -18.60 0.31 9.72
CA LEU A 531 -17.99 0.97 8.56
C LEU A 531 -17.37 -0.06 7.61
N GLY A 532 -16.58 -1.00 8.13
CA GLY A 532 -15.92 -2.01 7.33
C GLY A 532 -16.88 -2.86 6.50
N ARG A 533 -18.03 -3.23 7.08
CA ARG A 533 -19.11 -3.95 6.36
C ARG A 533 -19.69 -3.12 5.22
N ILE A 534 -20.07 -1.86 5.49
CA ILE A 534 -20.58 -0.94 4.45
C ILE A 534 -19.57 -0.81 3.31
N MET A 535 -18.30 -0.56 3.65
CA MET A 535 -17.24 -0.39 2.67
C MET A 535 -16.99 -1.65 1.85
N TRP A 536 -16.92 -2.82 2.48
CA TRP A 536 -16.69 -4.09 1.77
C TRP A 536 -17.85 -4.46 0.84
N GLU A 537 -19.09 -4.28 1.29
CA GLU A 537 -20.29 -4.69 0.54
C GLU A 537 -20.61 -3.73 -0.61
N LYS A 538 -20.35 -2.43 -0.45
CA LYS A 538 -20.84 -1.39 -1.40
C LYS A 538 -19.75 -0.56 -2.08
N CYS A 539 -18.54 -0.53 -1.54
CA CYS A 539 -17.38 0.18 -2.10
C CYS A 539 -16.11 -0.69 -2.13
N GLY A 540 -16.29 -2.02 -2.16
CA GLY A 540 -15.21 -3.01 -2.16
C GLY A 540 -14.81 -3.39 -3.58
N MET A 541 -14.94 -4.69 -3.89
CA MET A 541 -14.50 -5.25 -5.17
C MET A 541 -15.39 -4.88 -6.35
N ALA A 542 -16.70 -5.01 -6.17
CA ALA A 542 -17.70 -4.58 -7.14
C ALA A 542 -18.48 -3.41 -6.55
N ARG A 543 -18.89 -2.48 -7.40
CA ARG A 543 -19.53 -1.22 -7.02
C ARG A 543 -20.65 -0.92 -7.99
N SER A 544 -21.72 -0.29 -7.49
CA SER A 544 -22.82 0.21 -8.32
C SER A 544 -23.25 1.59 -7.85
N ALA A 545 -23.82 2.40 -8.74
CA ALA A 545 -24.35 3.72 -8.42
C ALA A 545 -25.35 3.65 -7.26
N LYS A 546 -26.22 2.63 -7.27
CA LYS A 546 -27.16 2.36 -6.18
C LYS A 546 -26.43 2.07 -4.87
N GLY A 547 -25.53 1.08 -4.86
CA GLY A 547 -24.81 0.68 -3.66
C GLY A 547 -23.96 1.81 -3.09
N LEU A 548 -23.29 2.60 -3.93
CA LEU A 548 -22.49 3.75 -3.52
C LEU A 548 -23.34 4.88 -2.93
N THR A 549 -24.52 5.16 -3.50
CA THR A 549 -25.45 6.16 -2.97
C THR A 549 -25.97 5.75 -1.60
N GLU A 550 -26.36 4.48 -1.44
CA GLU A 550 -26.78 3.92 -0.15
C GLU A 550 -25.64 3.96 0.88
N ALA A 551 -24.42 3.60 0.48
CA ALA A 551 -23.25 3.63 1.36
C ALA A 551 -22.95 5.04 1.88
N ILE A 552 -23.08 6.08 1.04
CA ILE A 552 -22.90 7.47 1.47
C ILE A 552 -23.90 7.82 2.57
N ALA A 553 -25.19 7.48 2.38
CA ALA A 553 -26.22 7.75 3.37
C ALA A 553 -25.99 6.98 4.69
N GLU A 554 -25.62 5.70 4.60
CA GLU A 554 -25.30 4.85 5.75
C GLU A 554 -24.07 5.35 6.52
N ILE A 555 -23.01 5.78 5.83
CA ILE A 555 -21.81 6.34 6.45
C ILE A 555 -22.13 7.67 7.15
N GLN A 556 -22.93 8.53 6.54
CA GLN A 556 -23.37 9.78 7.17
C GLN A 556 -24.21 9.52 8.42
N GLN A 557 -25.06 8.50 8.42
CA GLN A 557 -25.79 8.08 9.61
C GLN A 557 -24.84 7.49 10.67
N LEU A 558 -23.93 6.60 10.28
CA LEU A 558 -22.93 6.02 11.17
C LEU A 558 -22.06 7.09 11.83
N LYS A 559 -21.75 8.19 11.13
CA LYS A 559 -21.06 9.35 11.68
C LYS A 559 -21.85 10.02 12.81
N LYS A 560 -23.16 10.23 12.62
CA LYS A 560 -24.04 10.80 13.66
C LYS A 560 -24.11 9.88 14.88
N ASP A 561 -24.22 8.58 14.64
CA ASP A 561 -24.28 7.57 15.70
C ASP A 561 -22.95 7.53 16.47
N PHE A 562 -21.81 7.59 15.78
CA PHE A 562 -20.49 7.64 16.41
C PHE A 562 -20.37 8.84 17.36
N TRP A 563 -20.75 10.04 16.91
CA TRP A 563 -20.63 11.26 17.73
C TRP A 563 -21.72 11.40 18.80
N SER A 564 -22.66 10.45 18.92
CA SER A 564 -23.70 10.45 19.96
C SER A 564 -23.64 9.25 20.90
N ASP A 565 -23.10 8.10 20.47
CA ASP A 565 -23.18 6.82 21.20
C ASP A 565 -21.85 6.07 21.33
N VAL A 566 -20.72 6.65 20.91
CA VAL A 566 -19.40 6.05 21.17
C VAL A 566 -19.03 6.10 22.65
N ARG A 567 -18.54 4.98 23.18
CA ARG A 567 -17.96 4.87 24.52
C ARG A 567 -16.46 4.69 24.42
N VAL A 568 -15.72 5.67 24.96
CA VAL A 568 -14.26 5.59 25.13
C VAL A 568 -13.96 5.37 26.61
N PRO A 569 -13.59 4.14 27.03
CA PRO A 569 -13.18 3.88 28.41
C PRO A 569 -11.77 4.43 28.72
N GLY A 570 -11.39 4.40 29.99
CA GLY A 570 -10.08 4.87 30.46
C GLY A 570 -10.03 6.38 30.71
N GLU A 571 -8.82 6.94 30.71
CA GLU A 571 -8.52 8.35 30.97
C GLU A 571 -7.77 9.01 29.80
N GLN A 572 -7.69 10.34 29.81
CA GLN A 572 -7.00 11.12 28.77
C GLN A 572 -5.47 11.06 28.89
N HIS A 573 -4.96 10.99 30.12
CA HIS A 573 -3.54 11.11 30.46
C HIS A 573 -2.89 9.75 30.77
N GLU A 574 -3.22 8.75 29.96
CA GLU A 574 -2.66 7.40 30.04
C GLU A 574 -2.47 6.80 28.63
N PHE A 575 -1.88 5.60 28.60
CA PHE A 575 -1.82 4.75 27.41
C PHE A 575 -3.20 4.17 27.07
N ASN A 576 -4.05 5.01 26.48
CA ASN A 576 -5.42 4.70 26.13
C ASN A 576 -5.58 4.34 24.66
N THR A 577 -5.53 3.03 24.35
CA THR A 577 -5.69 2.53 22.98
C THR A 577 -7.10 2.73 22.42
N GLU A 578 -8.13 2.81 23.26
CA GLU A 578 -9.50 3.03 22.80
C GLU A 578 -9.70 4.49 22.34
N LEU A 579 -9.07 5.45 23.01
CA LEU A 579 -9.01 6.84 22.52
C LEU A 579 -8.31 6.92 21.16
N GLU A 580 -7.16 6.26 21.01
CA GLU A 580 -6.44 6.20 19.73
C GLU A 580 -7.31 5.62 18.61
N LYS A 581 -7.97 4.48 18.87
CA LYS A 581 -8.92 3.90 17.92
C LYS A 581 -10.06 4.87 17.60
N ALA A 582 -10.60 5.57 18.59
CA ALA A 582 -11.72 6.49 18.37
C ALA A 582 -11.35 7.63 17.42
N HIS A 583 -10.14 8.20 17.56
CA HIS A 583 -9.63 9.18 16.60
C HIS A 583 -9.54 8.61 15.18
N ARG A 584 -8.95 7.42 15.03
CA ARG A 584 -8.75 6.74 13.74
C ARG A 584 -10.08 6.39 13.08
N VAL A 585 -11.04 5.85 13.82
CA VAL A 585 -12.38 5.50 13.31
C VAL A 585 -13.14 6.73 12.87
N ALA A 586 -13.09 7.82 13.63
CA ALA A 586 -13.73 9.07 13.23
C ALA A 586 -13.14 9.64 11.92
N ASP A 587 -11.84 9.48 11.68
CA ASP A 587 -11.21 9.87 10.41
C ASP A 587 -11.56 8.88 9.28
N PHE A 588 -11.63 7.58 9.56
CA PHE A 588 -12.06 6.57 8.59
C PHE A 588 -13.49 6.75 8.12
N ILE A 589 -14.42 7.13 9.00
CA ILE A 589 -15.82 7.38 8.64
C ILE A 589 -15.90 8.49 7.58
N GLU A 590 -15.18 9.59 7.78
CA GLU A 590 -15.17 10.71 6.83
C GLU A 590 -14.45 10.34 5.53
N LEU A 591 -13.34 9.59 5.61
CA LEU A 591 -12.67 9.07 4.43
C LEU A 591 -13.58 8.12 3.63
N GLY A 592 -14.29 7.20 4.30
CA GLY A 592 -15.18 6.25 3.64
C GLY A 592 -16.26 6.95 2.82
N GLU A 593 -16.81 8.06 3.32
CA GLU A 593 -17.74 8.90 2.56
C GLU A 593 -17.09 9.47 1.30
N LEU A 594 -15.87 10.01 1.41
CA LEU A 594 -15.13 10.54 0.27
C LEU A 594 -14.80 9.45 -0.76
N MET A 595 -14.43 8.26 -0.31
CA MET A 595 -14.19 7.10 -1.17
C MET A 595 -15.42 6.73 -1.98
N CYS A 596 -16.59 6.69 -1.35
CA CYS A 596 -17.85 6.40 -2.05
C CYS A 596 -18.22 7.51 -3.04
N LYS A 597 -17.98 8.79 -2.71
CA LYS A 597 -18.19 9.92 -3.62
C LYS A 597 -17.28 9.88 -4.84
N ASP A 598 -16.00 9.61 -4.64
CA ASP A 598 -15.03 9.43 -5.73
C ASP A 598 -15.39 8.24 -6.61
N ALA A 599 -15.78 7.10 -6.00
CA ALA A 599 -16.23 5.94 -6.74
C ALA A 599 -17.52 6.19 -7.54
N LEU A 600 -18.44 7.00 -7.00
CA LEU A 600 -19.71 7.33 -7.65
C LEU A 600 -19.49 8.28 -8.83
N ASN A 601 -18.57 9.25 -8.68
CA ASN A 601 -18.21 10.19 -9.72
C ASN A 601 -17.53 9.51 -10.92
N ARG A 602 -16.75 8.45 -10.67
CA ARG A 602 -16.06 7.66 -11.70
C ARG A 602 -17.03 6.69 -12.36
N ASN A 603 -17.55 7.11 -13.52
CA ASN A 603 -18.45 6.30 -14.36
C ASN A 603 -17.65 5.48 -15.37
N GLU A 604 -16.71 4.67 -14.86
CA GLU A 604 -15.90 3.74 -15.64
C GLU A 604 -15.56 2.50 -14.78
N SER A 605 -15.02 1.45 -15.40
CA SER A 605 -14.26 0.42 -14.67
C SER A 605 -12.82 0.43 -15.13
N CYS A 606 -11.90 0.56 -14.18
CA CYS A 606 -10.48 0.72 -14.43
C CYS A 606 -9.66 0.15 -13.25
N GLY A 607 -8.76 -0.78 -13.52
CA GLY A 607 -7.92 -1.42 -12.49
C GLY A 607 -8.71 -2.05 -11.34
N GLY A 608 -8.42 -1.62 -10.11
CA GLY A 608 -9.12 -2.03 -8.88
C GLY A 608 -10.44 -1.30 -8.63
N HIS A 609 -10.80 -0.33 -9.46
CA HIS A 609 -12.11 0.33 -9.45
C HIS A 609 -13.03 -0.35 -10.47
N PHE A 610 -14.00 -1.13 -9.99
CA PHE A 610 -14.91 -1.88 -10.86
C PHE A 610 -16.36 -1.48 -10.58
N ARG A 611 -16.97 -0.80 -11.54
CA ARG A 611 -18.38 -0.40 -11.55
C ARG A 611 -19.14 -1.38 -12.45
N GLU A 612 -20.12 -2.06 -11.87
CA GLU A 612 -20.88 -3.10 -12.56
C GLU A 612 -21.65 -2.57 -13.78
N GLU A 613 -21.96 -1.27 -13.81
CA GLU A 613 -22.60 -0.62 -14.97
C GLU A 613 -21.64 -0.41 -16.15
N TYR A 614 -20.32 -0.46 -15.89
CA TYR A 614 -19.26 -0.18 -16.85
C TYR A 614 -18.36 -1.40 -17.04
N GLN A 615 -18.95 -2.50 -17.50
CA GLN A 615 -18.25 -3.73 -17.87
C GLN A 615 -18.65 -4.20 -19.27
N THR A 616 -17.79 -4.96 -19.93
CA THR A 616 -18.10 -5.58 -21.22
C THR A 616 -19.14 -6.69 -21.06
N GLY A 617 -19.70 -7.19 -22.16
CA GLY A 617 -20.62 -8.35 -22.11
C GLY A 617 -19.98 -9.63 -21.55
N GLU A 618 -18.66 -9.70 -21.49
CA GLU A 618 -17.88 -10.81 -20.90
C GLU A 618 -17.53 -10.56 -19.41
N GLY A 619 -17.95 -9.43 -18.85
CA GLY A 619 -17.71 -9.07 -17.44
C GLY A 619 -16.33 -8.45 -17.17
N GLU A 620 -15.63 -7.99 -18.20
CA GLU A 620 -14.34 -7.32 -18.06
C GLU A 620 -14.49 -5.80 -17.90
N ALA A 621 -13.49 -5.15 -17.31
CA ALA A 621 -13.53 -3.72 -17.02
C ALA A 621 -13.61 -2.88 -18.31
N MET A 622 -14.59 -1.97 -18.38
CA MET A 622 -14.74 -1.01 -19.48
C MET A 622 -14.25 0.37 -19.02
N ARG A 623 -13.01 0.70 -19.42
CA ARG A 623 -12.33 1.97 -19.12
C ARG A 623 -12.80 3.07 -20.08
N ASP A 624 -12.98 4.30 -19.58
CA ASP A 624 -13.35 5.47 -20.39
C ASP A 624 -12.22 6.51 -20.33
N ASP A 625 -11.39 6.51 -21.38
CA ASP A 625 -10.22 7.39 -21.48
C ASP A 625 -10.58 8.83 -21.86
N ASP A 626 -11.72 9.06 -22.51
CA ASP A 626 -12.14 10.40 -22.93
C ASP A 626 -12.57 11.24 -21.73
N ASN A 627 -13.26 10.62 -20.76
CA ASN A 627 -13.84 11.29 -19.61
C ASN A 627 -13.11 11.05 -18.28
N PHE A 628 -12.24 10.04 -18.19
CA PHE A 628 -11.61 9.67 -16.92
C PHE A 628 -10.09 9.47 -16.93
N ALA A 629 -9.39 9.85 -18.00
CA ALA A 629 -7.92 9.98 -18.03
C ALA A 629 -7.40 11.17 -17.18
N TYR A 630 -7.69 11.16 -15.88
CA TYR A 630 -7.28 12.17 -14.92
C TYR A 630 -7.06 11.60 -13.52
N VAL A 631 -6.25 12.31 -12.73
CA VAL A 631 -6.15 12.11 -11.28
C VAL A 631 -7.22 12.95 -10.61
N ALA A 632 -8.09 12.31 -9.82
CA ALA A 632 -9.06 13.00 -8.98
C ALA A 632 -8.36 13.52 -7.74
N ALA A 633 -8.25 14.84 -7.56
CA ALA A 633 -7.69 15.47 -6.39
C ALA A 633 -8.79 16.23 -5.65
N TRP A 634 -9.24 15.68 -4.53
CA TRP A 634 -10.33 16.24 -3.74
C TRP A 634 -9.82 17.29 -2.75
N GLU A 635 -10.43 18.47 -2.72
CA GLU A 635 -10.23 19.53 -1.74
C GLU A 635 -11.29 19.42 -0.64
N TYR A 636 -10.88 19.54 0.62
CA TYR A 636 -11.79 19.60 1.75
C TYR A 636 -12.44 20.99 1.86
N LYS A 637 -13.77 21.08 1.77
CA LYS A 637 -14.54 22.32 1.91
C LYS A 637 -15.38 22.40 3.18
N GLY A 638 -15.40 21.33 3.95
CA GLY A 638 -16.18 21.23 5.17
C GLY A 638 -16.70 19.82 5.38
N GLU A 639 -17.47 19.64 6.44
CA GLU A 639 -18.08 18.37 6.78
C GLU A 639 -18.93 17.86 5.61
N SER A 640 -18.59 16.67 5.10
CA SER A 640 -19.27 16.03 3.96
C SER A 640 -19.30 16.88 2.67
N ASN A 641 -18.46 17.91 2.56
CA ASN A 641 -18.35 18.78 1.39
C ASN A 641 -16.93 18.74 0.82
N PHE A 642 -16.81 18.28 -0.41
CA PHE A 642 -15.53 18.09 -1.10
C PHE A 642 -15.62 18.64 -2.53
N GLU A 643 -14.61 19.37 -2.96
CA GLU A 643 -14.51 19.89 -4.33
C GLU A 643 -13.53 19.03 -5.13
N LEU A 644 -13.93 18.56 -6.32
CA LEU A 644 -13.08 17.77 -7.19
C LEU A 644 -12.24 18.68 -8.10
N HIS A 645 -10.92 18.56 -8.00
CA HIS A 645 -9.97 19.08 -8.97
C HIS A 645 -9.40 17.95 -9.82
N LYS A 646 -9.29 18.17 -11.13
CA LYS A 646 -8.76 17.18 -12.07
C LYS A 646 -7.35 17.58 -12.51
N GLU A 647 -6.38 16.69 -12.38
CA GLU A 647 -5.11 16.76 -13.10
C GLU A 647 -5.20 15.83 -14.32
N GLU A 648 -5.14 16.40 -15.52
CA GLU A 648 -5.16 15.63 -16.77
C GLU A 648 -3.92 14.75 -16.88
N LEU A 649 -4.12 13.47 -17.18
CA LEU A 649 -3.03 12.54 -17.46
C LEU A 649 -2.72 12.56 -18.95
N LYS A 650 -1.56 13.15 -19.30
CA LYS A 650 -1.06 13.16 -20.67
C LYS A 650 -0.09 12.00 -20.87
N PHE A 651 -0.36 11.20 -21.90
CA PHE A 651 0.48 10.09 -22.31
C PHE A 651 1.16 10.42 -23.63
N GLU A 652 2.45 10.74 -23.57
CA GLU A 652 3.27 11.12 -24.72
C GLU A 652 4.12 9.94 -25.21
N ASN A 653 4.42 9.00 -24.32
CA ASN A 653 5.39 7.92 -24.56
C ASN A 653 4.73 6.55 -24.71
N ILE A 654 3.48 6.41 -24.26
CA ILE A 654 2.71 5.18 -24.34
C ILE A 654 1.36 5.45 -24.98
N LYS A 655 0.98 4.60 -25.95
CA LYS A 655 -0.38 4.59 -26.48
C LYS A 655 -1.32 3.88 -25.50
N LEU A 656 -2.42 4.54 -25.16
CA LEU A 656 -3.52 3.95 -24.40
C LEU A 656 -4.07 2.74 -25.16
N ALA A 657 -4.15 1.60 -24.47
CA ALA A 657 -4.76 0.39 -25.00
C ALA A 657 -5.69 -0.21 -23.95
N GLN A 658 -6.78 -0.82 -24.40
CA GLN A 658 -7.65 -1.58 -23.50
C GLN A 658 -6.90 -2.83 -23.03
N ARG A 659 -6.93 -3.10 -21.72
CA ARG A 659 -6.32 -4.31 -21.17
C ARG A 659 -7.18 -5.51 -21.58
N ASN A 660 -6.61 -6.44 -22.34
CA ASN A 660 -7.22 -7.73 -22.62
C ASN A 660 -6.28 -8.84 -22.09
N TYR A 661 -6.83 -9.71 -21.24
CA TYR A 661 -6.14 -10.88 -20.68
C TYR A 661 -6.83 -12.20 -21.05
N ALA A 662 -7.88 -12.14 -21.87
CA ALA A 662 -8.60 -13.31 -22.42
C ALA A 662 -7.71 -14.13 -23.35
#